data_AF-A0A918E7H2-F1
#
_entry.id   AF-A0A918E7H2-F1
#
_cell.length_a   1.000
_cell.length_b   1.000
_cell.length_c   1.000
_cell.angle_alpha   90.00
_cell.angle_beta   90.00
_cell.angle_gamma   90.00
#
_symmetry.space_group_name_H-M   'P 1'
#
loop_
_entity.id
_entity.type
_entity.pdbx_description
1 polymer ?
#
loop_
_entity_poly.entity_id
_entity_poly.type
_entity_poly.pdbx_seq_one_letter_code
_entity_poly.pdbx_strand_id
1 'polypeptide(L)'
;MADPRSILERLLRRPAFWRADPPLPMVLVSGQGSLAAVEMLAEPYQDCVPYAHVREGEHGSVLELVKALAGEHGQLGKPVGGSLLPAPRFPLAQFVLWAREQRDLPPEGGGPWPPDPHAHSGYQEFKKRLKEWRKSRLAGYSSLKVSIDFVGRALVTWLPVGAVAVYFLGGVPDFVGIIPLALGILLALVGTAVQGWRSIRGSLTSRWFGRQPYLTYKRFERTPQYALRLAGASDADIERLLVHALARDLREAYKKWITPWPSWGRGRYALLLLEVGRPDGVNARFLRLMEETTRETGLLVPMVMLAAVPEAEARPQGDPVKLDELAGAVDQWRAAVRLRVPDLRLSIRAETPPDTPAPQGRPLTPRRGREVGYWFLVATLVLLPIGLVGWNQWDRVMHCGGLPWAERIGSECVGVVNATRDTPDDLFDGEVQELIKQIDANNAYAIESGRYVSVVVLGEFSIKKTTADDTRLAAAVSELQAVKQYQQDVSSTPRLRVLIANAGDNFAHGRRAARSITAMAEQEPHVMGVVGLPRSVAGVSDAIDELHLAKIPMVSSTATADTFGYIRDPVRPDHPGEPSPYYFHVGPTNFRMAALGARFAQQRLLAGVHKPSAVIVEDGSPGDQYAGNLADDFQAALSGQGVHVENRVTYTVESGGISSAAVKACRLKPDVIVYSGRASEFRDLLMAIEGNSCGKVRVIAGDDVVKVVHDHGAEIAAMKQVEVYYLALANRTLWRASSAEPTRFISKLLNGDYADNSDDNLILTYDAVSVIYQAAGSAYRGAGTQEGGLPSRGDILYRLARTTGEAAWEGSSGVIGFNATEQHAPADKAVALIRVAQNRQGNAEPVIRCGLLDTDETVKADPLCADLPDTALPGTQEKG
;
A
#
# COMPACT_ATOMS: atom_id res chain seq x y z
N MET A 1 17.78 49.50 35.46
CA MET A 1 17.67 48.47 36.52
C MET A 1 16.73 47.38 36.03
N ALA A 2 17.10 46.11 36.15
CA ALA A 2 16.24 45.00 35.74
C ALA A 2 15.15 44.78 36.81
N ASP A 3 13.89 44.62 36.40
CA ASP A 3 12.80 44.27 37.31
C ASP A 3 13.14 42.96 38.05
N PRO A 4 13.15 42.92 39.39
CA PRO A 4 13.37 41.71 40.19
C PRO A 4 12.52 40.51 39.72
N ARG A 5 11.31 40.74 39.21
CA ARG A 5 10.43 39.70 38.66
C ARG A 5 11.01 39.02 37.42
N SER A 6 11.74 39.76 36.59
CA SER A 6 12.45 39.23 35.40
C SER A 6 13.63 38.33 35.76
N ILE A 7 14.25 38.55 36.93
CA ILE A 7 15.33 37.69 37.45
C ILE A 7 14.77 36.36 37.91
N LEU A 8 13.65 36.39 38.62
CA LEU A 8 12.95 35.18 39.03
C LEU A 8 12.49 34.38 37.80
N GLU A 9 12.03 35.04 36.73
CA GLU A 9 11.72 34.37 35.46
C GLU A 9 12.95 33.62 34.90
N ARG A 10 14.13 34.26 34.93
CA ARG A 10 15.40 33.65 34.49
C ARG A 10 15.87 32.49 35.36
N LEU A 11 15.51 32.47 36.64
CA LEU A 11 15.78 31.36 37.57
C LEU A 11 14.79 30.21 37.37
N LEU A 12 13.51 30.52 37.20
CA LEU A 12 12.45 29.54 36.96
C LEU A 12 12.57 28.90 35.58
N ARG A 13 13.08 29.61 34.57
CA ARG A 13 13.22 29.09 33.21
C ARG A 13 14.26 27.97 33.14
N ARG A 14 13.79 26.78 32.73
CA ARG A 14 14.62 25.62 32.51
C ARG A 14 15.25 25.64 31.11
N PRO A 15 16.56 25.34 30.96
CA PRO A 15 17.18 25.19 29.65
C PRO A 15 16.54 24.09 28.81
N ALA A 16 16.82 24.12 27.50
CA ALA A 16 16.42 23.07 26.57
C ALA A 16 16.97 21.69 26.99
N PHE A 17 16.38 20.61 26.44
CA PHE A 17 16.68 19.24 26.85
C PHE A 17 18.12 18.79 26.53
N TRP A 18 18.82 19.46 25.61
CA TRP A 18 20.21 19.17 25.26
C TRP A 18 21.26 19.89 26.13
N ARG A 19 20.86 20.86 26.97
CA ARG A 19 21.77 21.55 27.90
C ARG A 19 21.67 20.96 29.30
N ALA A 20 22.73 21.00 30.11
CA ALA A 20 22.63 20.65 31.53
C ALA A 20 21.70 21.63 32.28
N ASP A 21 21.03 21.17 33.34
CA ASP A 21 20.24 22.06 34.20
C ASP A 21 21.20 22.87 35.10
N PRO A 22 21.08 24.21 35.15
CA PRO A 22 21.93 25.03 35.99
C PRO A 22 21.62 24.79 37.47
N PRO A 23 22.59 25.07 38.34
CA PRO A 23 22.35 25.17 39.77
C PRO A 23 21.36 26.29 40.09
N LEU A 24 20.51 26.08 41.09
CA LEU A 24 19.48 27.02 41.54
C LEU A 24 19.79 27.47 42.97
N PRO A 25 19.75 28.78 43.28
CA PRO A 25 19.97 29.28 44.63
C PRO A 25 18.70 29.15 45.50
N MET A 26 18.90 29.07 46.81
CA MET A 26 17.90 29.36 47.83
C MET A 26 18.02 30.84 48.17
N VAL A 27 17.03 31.61 47.74
CA VAL A 27 17.04 33.07 47.89
C VAL A 27 16.45 33.42 49.24
N LEU A 28 17.29 33.95 50.14
CA LEU A 28 16.91 34.31 51.50
C LEU A 28 16.68 35.82 51.56
N VAL A 29 15.46 36.26 51.81
CA VAL A 29 15.09 37.68 51.91
C VAL A 29 14.91 38.05 53.37
N SER A 30 15.62 39.08 53.83
CA SER A 30 15.59 39.58 55.21
C SER A 30 15.24 41.07 55.27
N GLY A 31 14.77 41.55 56.42
CA GLY A 31 14.36 42.95 56.63
C GLY A 31 12.89 43.11 57.00
N GLN A 32 12.46 44.34 57.33
CA GLN A 32 11.11 44.62 57.86
C GLN A 32 9.95 44.34 56.87
N GLY A 33 10.24 44.16 55.57
CA GLY A 33 9.26 43.85 54.52
C GLY A 33 9.51 42.54 53.77
N SER A 34 10.28 41.60 54.35
CA SER A 34 10.73 40.38 53.66
C SER A 34 9.59 39.50 53.13
N LEU A 35 8.54 39.24 53.92
CA LEU A 35 7.41 38.41 53.50
C LEU A 35 6.66 39.00 52.29
N ALA A 36 6.29 40.28 52.39
CA ALA A 36 5.60 41.00 51.32
C ALA A 36 6.43 41.06 50.03
N ALA A 37 7.75 41.23 50.15
CA ALA A 37 8.65 41.22 49.00
C ALA A 37 8.67 39.86 48.30
N VAL A 38 8.69 38.75 49.05
CA VAL A 38 8.71 37.43 48.44
C VAL A 38 7.35 37.04 47.85
N GLU A 39 6.24 37.36 48.51
CA GLU A 39 4.89 37.15 47.96
C GLU A 39 4.71 37.92 46.63
N MET A 40 5.14 39.18 46.58
CA MET A 40 5.11 40.02 45.37
C MET A 40 5.96 39.46 44.22
N LEU A 41 7.08 38.79 44.51
CA LEU A 41 7.92 38.13 43.52
C LEU A 41 7.28 36.84 42.99
N ALA A 42 6.63 36.07 43.85
CA ALA A 42 6.06 34.77 43.53
C ALA A 42 4.68 34.84 42.83
N GLU A 43 3.87 35.86 43.13
CA GLU A 43 2.49 36.04 42.65
C GLU A 43 2.29 35.75 41.15
N PRO A 44 3.12 36.25 40.20
CA PRO A 44 2.90 36.02 38.77
C PRO A 44 3.03 34.56 38.32
N TYR A 45 3.61 33.69 39.15
CA TYR A 45 3.98 32.32 38.78
C TYR A 45 3.13 31.24 39.45
N GLN A 46 2.25 31.59 40.40
CA GLN A 46 1.48 30.64 41.21
C GLN A 46 0.67 29.63 40.37
N ASP A 47 0.08 30.09 39.26
CA ASP A 47 -0.72 29.26 38.35
C ASP A 47 0.08 28.70 37.15
N CYS A 48 1.38 29.01 37.06
CA CYS A 48 2.22 28.72 35.90
C CYS A 48 3.34 27.70 36.16
N VAL A 49 3.60 27.36 37.42
CA VAL A 49 4.58 26.35 37.83
C VAL A 49 4.01 25.50 38.97
N PRO A 50 4.58 24.32 39.27
CA PRO A 50 4.31 23.64 40.53
C PRO A 50 4.71 24.56 41.69
N TYR A 51 3.71 25.04 42.43
CA TYR A 51 3.86 26.08 43.44
C TYR A 51 3.48 25.54 44.82
N ALA A 52 4.23 25.94 45.84
CA ALA A 52 3.87 25.70 47.23
C ALA A 52 4.22 26.91 48.10
N HIS A 53 3.35 27.21 49.05
CA HIS A 53 3.51 28.27 50.03
C HIS A 53 3.36 27.68 51.43
N VAL A 54 4.35 27.94 52.29
CA VAL A 54 4.38 27.48 53.69
C VAL A 54 4.61 28.69 54.59
N ARG A 55 3.66 28.96 55.49
CA ARG A 55 3.75 30.05 56.48
C ARG A 55 4.39 29.60 57.78
N GLU A 56 4.88 30.55 58.57
CA GLU A 56 5.46 30.23 59.88
C GLU A 56 4.36 29.69 60.83
N GLY A 57 4.65 28.60 61.54
CA GLY A 57 3.74 28.00 62.52
C GLY A 57 2.59 27.18 61.94
N GLU A 58 2.51 27.02 60.62
CA GLU A 58 1.46 26.22 59.95
C GLU A 58 1.60 24.70 60.22
N HIS A 59 2.82 24.24 60.48
CA HIS A 59 3.14 22.82 60.66
C HIS A 59 3.94 22.59 61.95
N GLY A 60 3.55 21.58 62.73
CA GLY A 60 4.16 21.26 64.02
C GLY A 60 5.44 20.43 63.90
N SER A 61 5.71 19.83 62.74
CA SER A 61 6.92 19.06 62.46
C SER A 61 7.35 19.13 61.00
N VAL A 62 8.62 18.81 60.72
CA VAL A 62 9.13 18.72 59.34
C VAL A 62 8.39 17.64 58.54
N LEU A 63 7.90 16.60 59.22
CA LEU A 63 7.08 15.54 58.61
C LEU A 63 5.78 16.11 58.03
N GLU A 64 5.06 16.92 58.80
CA GLU A 64 3.82 17.58 58.38
C GLU A 64 4.07 18.58 57.25
N LEU A 65 5.17 19.34 57.32
CA LEU A 65 5.58 20.26 56.25
C LEU A 65 5.82 19.51 54.94
N VAL A 66 6.63 18.44 54.95
CA VAL A 66 6.88 17.67 53.72
C VAL A 66 5.61 16.95 53.25
N LYS A 67 4.71 16.54 54.15
CA LYS A 67 3.38 16.02 53.80
C LYS A 67 2.54 17.07 53.07
N ALA A 68 2.56 18.33 53.50
CA ALA A 68 1.87 19.42 52.83
C ALA A 68 2.49 19.76 51.46
N LEU A 69 3.81 19.59 51.28
CA LEU A 69 4.49 19.81 50.00
C LEU A 69 4.28 18.67 49.00
N ALA A 70 4.48 17.43 49.44
CA ALA A 70 4.71 16.25 48.60
C ALA A 70 3.89 15.01 49.00
N GLY A 71 3.01 15.12 50.01
CA GLY A 71 2.05 14.07 50.36
C GLY A 71 1.06 13.76 49.24
N GLU A 72 0.06 12.94 49.52
CA GLU A 72 -0.90 12.49 48.48
C GLU A 72 -1.70 13.66 47.88
N HIS A 73 -1.93 14.71 48.69
CA HIS A 73 -2.57 15.96 48.29
C HIS A 73 -1.61 17.16 48.37
N GLY A 74 -0.30 16.91 48.27
CA GLY A 74 0.72 17.94 48.44
C GLY A 74 0.62 19.06 47.39
N GLN A 75 0.97 20.28 47.79
CA GLN A 75 0.89 21.48 46.96
C GLN A 75 1.72 21.36 45.66
N LEU A 76 2.94 20.82 45.73
CA LEU A 76 3.82 20.64 44.56
C LEU A 76 3.35 19.52 43.61
N GLY A 77 2.40 18.68 44.05
CA GLY A 77 1.81 17.59 43.28
C GLY A 77 0.54 17.98 42.51
N LYS A 78 0.10 19.25 42.60
CA LYS A 78 -1.09 19.75 41.90
C LYS A 78 -0.81 19.98 40.41
N PRO A 79 -1.80 19.73 39.52
CA PRO A 79 -1.65 20.04 38.09
C PRO A 79 -1.60 21.55 37.87
N VAL A 80 -0.75 21.99 36.93
CA VAL A 80 -0.62 23.39 36.54
C VAL A 80 -1.66 23.72 35.47
N GLY A 81 -2.44 24.79 35.67
CA GLY A 81 -3.56 25.15 34.81
C GLY A 81 -3.16 25.35 33.34
N GLY A 82 -3.77 24.60 32.43
CA GLY A 82 -3.61 24.73 30.97
C GLY A 82 -2.25 24.32 30.37
N SER A 83 -1.38 23.67 31.15
CA SER A 83 -0.16 23.01 30.65
C SER A 83 -0.48 21.63 30.03
N LEU A 84 -1.57 20.99 30.50
CA LEU A 84 -1.93 19.59 30.22
C LEU A 84 -0.82 18.57 30.55
N LEU A 85 0.33 19.00 31.09
CA LEU A 85 1.42 18.12 31.50
C LEU A 85 1.12 17.45 32.85
N PRO A 86 1.60 16.21 33.06
CA PRO A 86 1.52 15.53 34.35
C PRO A 86 2.23 16.34 35.44
N ALA A 87 1.61 16.45 36.61
CA ALA A 87 2.21 17.05 37.80
C ALA A 87 3.45 16.25 38.28
N PRO A 88 4.41 16.88 38.99
CA PRO A 88 5.46 16.16 39.72
C PRO A 88 4.85 15.13 40.70
N ARG A 89 5.47 13.96 40.82
CA ARG A 89 5.02 12.89 41.71
C ARG A 89 6.12 12.58 42.71
N PHE A 90 5.71 12.22 43.93
CA PHE A 90 6.61 12.08 45.08
C PHE A 90 6.55 10.69 45.74
N PRO A 91 6.76 9.60 45.00
CA PRO A 91 6.58 8.24 45.53
C PRO A 91 7.56 7.88 46.65
N LEU A 92 8.79 8.42 46.66
CA LEU A 92 9.78 8.13 47.69
C LEU A 92 9.45 8.87 48.99
N ALA A 93 9.16 10.17 48.90
CA ALA A 93 8.78 10.97 50.07
C ALA A 93 7.49 10.43 50.71
N GLN A 94 6.51 10.08 49.88
CA GLN A 94 5.24 9.51 50.36
C GLN A 94 5.41 8.12 51.02
N PHE A 95 6.40 7.32 50.60
CA PHE A 95 6.68 6.05 51.27
C PHE A 95 7.28 6.25 52.66
N VAL A 96 8.20 7.20 52.81
CA VAL A 96 8.81 7.54 54.10
C VAL A 96 7.77 8.13 55.05
N LEU A 97 6.91 9.04 54.55
CA LEU A 97 5.76 9.59 55.27
C LEU A 97 4.83 8.46 55.76
N TRP A 98 4.38 7.60 54.84
CA TRP A 98 3.50 6.48 55.16
C TRP A 98 4.11 5.55 56.22
N ALA A 99 5.39 5.18 56.06
CA ALA A 99 6.08 4.29 56.98
C ALA A 99 6.19 4.90 58.38
N ARG A 100 6.44 6.21 58.47
CA ARG A 100 6.50 6.92 59.76
C ARG A 100 5.13 7.02 60.42
N GLU A 101 4.08 7.34 59.67
CA GLU A 101 2.70 7.40 60.19
C GLU A 101 2.20 6.07 60.78
N GLN A 102 2.75 4.93 60.34
CA GLN A 102 2.40 3.63 60.91
C GLN A 102 2.81 3.49 62.39
N ARG A 103 3.78 4.28 62.86
CA ARG A 103 4.20 4.31 64.27
C ARG A 103 3.06 4.72 65.19
N ASP A 104 2.17 5.59 64.74
CA ASP A 104 1.11 6.17 65.59
C ASP A 104 -0.21 5.38 65.53
N LEU A 105 -0.21 4.25 64.80
CA LEU A 105 -1.38 3.40 64.56
C LEU A 105 -1.16 1.97 65.11
N PRO A 106 -1.30 1.74 66.44
CA PRO A 106 -1.14 0.41 67.02
C PRO A 106 -2.27 -0.55 66.55
N PRO A 107 -1.99 -1.85 66.37
CA PRO A 107 -3.02 -2.85 66.03
C PRO A 107 -3.97 -3.09 67.23
N GLU A 108 -5.20 -3.51 66.95
CA GLU A 108 -6.31 -3.69 67.92
C GLU A 108 -6.11 -4.83 68.96
N GLY A 109 -4.87 -5.26 69.23
CA GLY A 109 -4.55 -6.41 70.09
C GLY A 109 -3.49 -6.17 71.18
N GLY A 110 -3.11 -4.91 71.46
CA GLY A 110 -2.35 -4.53 72.65
C GLY A 110 -0.99 -5.22 72.86
N GLY A 111 0.08 -4.66 72.31
CA GLY A 111 1.46 -5.04 72.60
C GLY A 111 2.42 -3.84 72.46
N PRO A 112 3.71 -3.98 72.81
CA PRO A 112 4.70 -2.91 72.64
C PRO A 112 4.76 -2.45 71.18
N TRP A 113 4.56 -1.16 70.95
CA TRP A 113 4.52 -0.56 69.61
C TRP A 113 5.43 0.67 69.55
N PRO A 114 6.28 0.83 68.51
CA PRO A 114 6.49 -0.07 67.37
C PRO A 114 7.15 -1.42 67.75
N PRO A 115 6.86 -2.52 67.04
CA PRO A 115 7.42 -3.83 67.33
C PRO A 115 8.91 -3.88 66.96
N ASP A 116 9.68 -4.77 67.60
CA ASP A 116 11.09 -5.00 67.25
C ASP A 116 11.21 -5.22 65.72
N PRO A 117 12.11 -4.48 65.02
CA PRO A 117 12.39 -4.66 63.60
C PRO A 117 12.66 -6.12 63.17
N HIS A 118 13.07 -6.98 64.10
CA HIS A 118 13.34 -8.40 63.88
C HIS A 118 12.17 -9.33 64.22
N ALA A 119 11.08 -8.83 64.82
CA ALA A 119 9.92 -9.64 65.19
C ALA A 119 9.10 -10.09 63.98
N HIS A 120 8.74 -11.39 63.94
CA HIS A 120 7.95 -11.96 62.86
C HIS A 120 6.54 -11.36 62.78
N SER A 121 5.91 -11.07 63.93
CA SER A 121 4.58 -10.45 64.02
C SER A 121 4.56 -9.04 63.43
N GLY A 122 5.54 -8.20 63.80
CA GLY A 122 5.71 -6.85 63.25
C GLY A 122 5.95 -6.86 61.74
N TYR A 123 6.74 -7.81 61.24
CA TYR A 123 6.94 -8.00 59.80
C TYR A 123 5.65 -8.34 59.05
N GLN A 124 4.84 -9.27 59.55
CA GLN A 124 3.59 -9.67 58.87
C GLN A 124 2.56 -8.53 58.87
N GLU A 125 2.48 -7.75 59.94
CA GLU A 125 1.59 -6.60 60.05
C GLU A 125 1.98 -5.49 59.06
N PHE A 126 3.26 -5.08 59.04
CA PHE A 126 3.75 -4.11 58.06
C PHE A 126 3.63 -4.64 56.62
N LYS A 127 3.76 -5.95 56.40
CA LYS A 127 3.55 -6.57 55.08
C LYS A 127 2.08 -6.46 54.65
N LYS A 128 1.12 -6.64 55.57
CA LYS A 128 -0.31 -6.47 55.31
C LYS A 128 -0.64 -5.00 55.01
N ARG A 129 -0.22 -4.07 55.87
CA ARG A 129 -0.44 -2.62 55.68
C ARG A 129 0.21 -2.07 54.41
N LEU A 130 1.43 -2.51 54.09
CA LEU A 130 2.10 -2.14 52.83
C LEU A 130 1.33 -2.65 51.60
N LYS A 131 0.72 -3.85 51.70
CA LYS A 131 -0.11 -4.41 50.62
C LYS A 131 -1.38 -3.59 50.43
N GLU A 132 -2.03 -3.18 51.52
CA GLU A 132 -3.24 -2.34 51.50
C GLU A 132 -2.95 -0.93 50.97
N TRP A 133 -1.89 -0.28 51.44
CA TRP A 133 -1.44 1.03 50.93
C TRP A 133 -1.09 1.02 49.43
N ARG A 134 -0.51 -0.09 48.95
CA ARG A 134 -0.30 -0.27 47.50
C ARG A 134 -1.61 -0.44 46.73
N LYS A 135 -2.58 -1.16 47.31
CA LYS A 135 -3.89 -1.41 46.70
C LYS A 135 -4.71 -0.11 46.61
N SER A 136 -4.71 0.71 47.65
CA SER A 136 -5.40 2.01 47.65
C SER A 136 -4.85 2.96 46.61
N ARG A 137 -3.52 2.99 46.41
CA ARG A 137 -2.90 3.73 45.31
C ARG A 137 -3.36 3.22 43.95
N LEU A 138 -3.23 1.92 43.69
CA LEU A 138 -3.68 1.33 42.42
C LEU A 138 -5.16 1.63 42.12
N ALA A 139 -6.03 1.64 43.12
CA ALA A 139 -7.45 1.98 42.99
C ALA A 139 -7.69 3.49 42.73
N GLY A 140 -6.94 4.40 43.38
CA GLY A 140 -7.02 5.83 43.11
C GLY A 140 -6.52 6.24 41.71
N TYR A 141 -5.66 5.41 41.10
CA TYR A 141 -5.17 5.59 39.73
C TYR A 141 -6.17 5.15 38.64
N SER A 142 -7.31 4.53 38.98
CA SER A 142 -8.31 4.06 38.00
C SER A 142 -9.25 5.16 37.46
N SER A 143 -9.14 6.41 37.94
CA SER A 143 -9.95 7.50 37.39
C SER A 143 -9.54 7.83 35.96
N LEU A 144 -10.52 7.92 35.05
CA LEU A 144 -10.39 8.22 33.62
C LEU A 144 -9.58 9.49 33.29
N LYS A 145 -9.39 10.40 34.25
CA LYS A 145 -8.58 11.62 34.09
C LYS A 145 -7.07 11.43 34.32
N VAL A 146 -6.65 10.36 35.00
CA VAL A 146 -5.23 10.07 35.30
C VAL A 146 -4.64 9.03 34.32
N SER A 147 -5.48 8.25 33.65
CA SER A 147 -5.07 7.34 32.58
C SER A 147 -4.48 8.05 31.36
N ILE A 148 -4.89 9.29 31.07
CA ILE A 148 -4.34 10.12 29.96
C ILE A 148 -2.83 10.41 30.17
N ASP A 149 -2.41 10.66 31.41
CA ASP A 149 -1.01 10.94 31.78
C ASP A 149 -0.05 9.77 31.53
N PHE A 150 -0.59 8.55 31.54
CA PHE A 150 0.18 7.32 31.41
C PHE A 150 0.10 6.76 29.99
N VAL A 151 -1.07 6.88 29.37
CA VAL A 151 -1.31 6.60 27.94
C VAL A 151 -0.44 7.49 27.05
N GLY A 152 -0.25 8.78 27.39
CA GLY A 152 0.67 9.67 26.67
C GLY A 152 2.16 9.29 26.79
N ARG A 153 2.59 8.64 27.89
CA ARG A 153 3.98 8.19 28.06
C ARG A 153 4.29 6.90 27.30
N ALA A 154 3.29 6.05 27.14
CA ALA A 154 3.49 4.72 26.56
C ALA A 154 3.16 4.65 25.07
N LEU A 155 2.15 5.39 24.59
CA LEU A 155 1.84 5.49 23.15
C LEU A 155 3.04 6.02 22.37
N VAL A 156 3.71 7.07 22.86
CA VAL A 156 4.83 7.74 22.15
C VAL A 156 6.09 6.87 22.07
N THR A 157 6.26 5.94 23.01
CA THR A 157 7.45 5.07 23.07
C THR A 157 7.22 3.73 22.35
N TRP A 158 6.02 3.16 22.45
CA TRP A 158 5.75 1.80 21.99
C TRP A 158 4.97 1.72 20.67
N LEU A 159 4.20 2.73 20.26
CA LEU A 159 3.58 2.74 18.92
C LEU A 159 4.62 2.79 17.79
N PRO A 160 5.67 3.64 17.84
CA PRO A 160 6.66 3.67 16.76
C PRO A 160 7.44 2.36 16.70
N VAL A 161 7.80 1.79 17.84
CA VAL A 161 8.51 0.50 17.92
C VAL A 161 7.62 -0.65 17.42
N GLY A 162 6.34 -0.66 17.78
CA GLY A 162 5.38 -1.64 17.29
C GLY A 162 5.11 -1.51 15.79
N ALA A 163 4.92 -0.29 15.29
CA ALA A 163 4.72 -0.02 13.87
C ALA A 163 5.95 -0.39 13.03
N VAL A 164 7.16 -0.08 13.51
CA VAL A 164 8.43 -0.47 12.87
C VAL A 164 8.62 -1.98 12.90
N ALA A 165 8.34 -2.65 14.03
CA ALA A 165 8.44 -4.10 14.11
C ALA A 165 7.46 -4.80 13.15
N VAL A 166 6.23 -4.31 13.02
CA VAL A 166 5.24 -4.82 12.06
C VAL A 166 5.68 -4.55 10.61
N TYR A 167 6.27 -3.38 10.33
CA TYR A 167 6.82 -3.05 9.01
C TYR A 167 7.99 -3.96 8.61
N PHE A 168 8.87 -4.31 9.55
CA PHE A 168 10.02 -5.20 9.30
C PHE A 168 9.67 -6.69 9.35
N LEU A 169 8.62 -7.11 10.07
CA LEU A 169 8.14 -8.49 10.13
C LEU A 169 7.24 -8.85 8.93
N GLY A 170 7.54 -8.32 7.75
CA GLY A 170 6.78 -8.57 6.53
C GLY A 170 6.39 -10.04 6.38
N GLY A 171 5.08 -10.29 6.26
CA GLY A 171 4.54 -11.59 5.87
C GLY A 171 3.34 -12.05 6.67
N VAL A 172 2.14 -11.48 6.41
CA VAL A 172 0.91 -12.25 6.11
C VAL A 172 0.01 -11.35 5.25
N PRO A 173 -0.42 -11.75 4.03
CA PRO A 173 -1.20 -10.87 3.15
C PRO A 173 -2.66 -10.65 3.57
N ASP A 174 -3.28 -11.57 4.32
CA ASP A 174 -4.76 -11.64 4.34
C ASP A 174 -5.45 -11.20 5.63
N PHE A 175 -4.71 -10.82 6.66
CA PHE A 175 -5.35 -10.43 7.91
C PHE A 175 -5.48 -8.91 8.02
N VAL A 176 -6.66 -8.45 7.59
CA VAL A 176 -7.35 -7.19 7.89
C VAL A 176 -6.58 -6.33 8.90
N GLY A 177 -6.21 -5.10 8.49
CA GLY A 177 -5.34 -4.14 9.17
C GLY A 177 -5.70 -3.75 10.63
N ILE A 178 -6.70 -4.40 11.23
CA ILE A 178 -7.02 -4.34 12.64
C ILE A 178 -6.02 -5.16 13.47
N ILE A 179 -5.54 -6.33 13.00
CA ILE A 179 -4.70 -7.21 13.85
C ILE A 179 -3.32 -6.62 14.15
N PRO A 180 -2.57 -6.03 13.20
CA PRO A 180 -1.28 -5.43 13.50
C PRO A 180 -1.41 -4.16 14.34
N LEU A 181 -2.48 -3.38 14.11
CA LEU A 181 -2.81 -2.21 14.92
C LEU A 181 -3.22 -2.61 16.34
N ALA A 182 -4.07 -3.64 16.47
CA ALA A 182 -4.50 -4.19 17.74
C ALA A 182 -3.36 -4.86 18.49
N LEU A 183 -2.42 -5.53 17.81
CA LEU A 183 -1.22 -6.11 18.40
C LEU A 183 -0.22 -5.03 18.80
N GLY A 184 -0.07 -3.96 18.01
CA GLY A 184 0.69 -2.77 18.37
C GLY A 184 0.09 -2.05 19.58
N ILE A 185 -1.24 -1.91 19.62
CA ILE A 185 -1.99 -1.37 20.77
C ILE A 185 -1.85 -2.32 21.97
N LEU A 186 -1.90 -3.65 21.79
CA LEU A 186 -1.77 -4.64 22.85
C LEU A 186 -0.35 -4.62 23.43
N LEU A 187 0.69 -4.60 22.59
CA LEU A 187 2.09 -4.48 23.01
C LEU A 187 2.34 -3.13 23.70
N ALA A 188 1.72 -2.05 23.19
CA ALA A 188 1.72 -0.78 23.89
C ALA A 188 1.04 -0.90 25.25
N LEU A 189 -0.16 -1.47 25.36
CA LEU A 189 -0.90 -1.65 26.62
C LEU A 189 -0.16 -2.57 27.61
N VAL A 190 0.49 -3.64 27.15
CA VAL A 190 1.30 -4.54 27.97
C VAL A 190 2.58 -3.85 28.43
N GLY A 191 3.29 -3.15 27.53
CA GLY A 191 4.44 -2.31 27.88
C GLY A 191 4.07 -1.21 28.88
N THR A 192 2.90 -0.60 28.70
CA THR A 192 2.26 0.37 29.60
C THR A 192 2.06 -0.26 30.97
N ALA A 193 1.34 -1.38 31.06
CA ALA A 193 1.08 -2.08 32.31
C ALA A 193 2.38 -2.50 33.03
N VAL A 194 3.36 -3.03 32.30
CA VAL A 194 4.67 -3.44 32.84
C VAL A 194 5.46 -2.22 33.36
N GLN A 195 5.42 -1.09 32.66
CA GLN A 195 6.12 0.13 33.06
C GLN A 195 5.44 0.85 34.22
N GLY A 196 4.10 0.80 34.30
CA GLY A 196 3.31 1.34 35.42
C GLY A 196 3.54 0.50 36.67
N TRP A 197 3.54 -0.82 36.48
CA TRP A 197 3.92 -1.78 37.49
C TRP A 197 5.36 -1.58 37.96
N ARG A 198 6.33 -1.30 37.05
CA ARG A 198 7.72 -0.96 37.41
C ARG A 198 7.87 0.41 38.08
N SER A 199 7.07 1.42 37.75
CA SER A 199 7.10 2.72 38.41
C SER A 199 6.54 2.66 39.84
N ILE A 200 5.55 1.78 40.07
CA ILE A 200 4.92 1.56 41.38
C ILE A 200 5.75 0.60 42.25
N ARG A 201 6.26 -0.52 41.69
CA ARG A 201 7.17 -1.43 42.43
C ARG A 201 8.58 -0.87 42.58
N GLY A 202 9.13 -0.27 41.53
CA GLY A 202 10.53 0.15 41.45
C GLY A 202 10.87 1.45 42.18
N SER A 203 9.90 2.29 42.55
CA SER A 203 10.15 3.44 43.44
C SER A 203 10.35 2.99 44.89
N LEU A 204 9.53 2.03 45.34
CA LEU A 204 9.60 1.45 46.69
C LEU A 204 10.75 0.45 46.88
N THR A 205 11.24 -0.15 45.79
CA THR A 205 12.46 -0.95 45.74
C THR A 205 13.54 -0.26 44.89
N SER A 206 13.59 1.07 44.94
CA SER A 206 14.60 1.79 44.18
C SER A 206 15.97 1.35 44.68
N ARG A 207 16.88 1.03 43.74
CA ARG A 207 18.33 0.93 44.04
C ARG A 207 18.84 2.17 44.80
N TRP A 208 18.09 3.28 44.74
CA TRP A 208 18.37 4.50 45.47
C TRP A 208 18.29 4.34 47.00
N PHE A 209 17.26 3.71 47.59
CA PHE A 209 17.22 3.51 49.06
C PHE A 209 18.41 2.69 49.58
N GLY A 210 18.99 1.82 48.75
CA GLY A 210 20.20 1.05 49.08
C GLY A 210 21.54 1.76 48.78
N ARG A 211 21.51 2.95 48.18
CA ARG A 211 22.71 3.75 47.83
C ARG A 211 22.78 5.10 48.55
N GLN A 212 21.66 5.62 49.03
CA GLN A 212 21.57 6.88 49.75
C GLN A 212 22.11 6.74 51.19
N PRO A 213 22.65 7.80 51.80
CA PRO A 213 23.45 7.68 53.04
C PRO A 213 22.67 7.53 54.35
N TYR A 214 21.36 7.84 54.39
CA TYR A 214 20.56 7.91 55.63
C TYR A 214 19.62 6.72 55.78
N LEU A 215 19.74 5.90 56.82
CA LEU A 215 18.86 4.71 56.97
C LEU A 215 18.85 3.84 55.69
N THR A 216 20.03 3.45 55.20
CA THR A 216 20.23 2.66 53.96
C THR A 216 19.45 1.35 53.97
N TYR A 217 18.83 0.98 52.85
CA TYR A 217 18.23 -0.34 52.65
C TYR A 217 19.33 -1.43 52.64
N LYS A 218 19.27 -2.40 53.55
CA LYS A 218 20.33 -3.43 53.71
C LYS A 218 20.24 -4.52 52.63
N ARG A 219 21.38 -5.16 52.34
CA ARG A 219 21.45 -6.31 51.42
C ARG A 219 20.60 -7.46 51.98
N PHE A 220 19.66 -7.96 51.18
CA PHE A 220 18.66 -9.00 51.53
C PHE A 220 17.53 -8.58 52.50
N GLU A 221 17.45 -7.32 52.92
CA GLU A 221 16.29 -6.80 53.67
C GLU A 221 15.05 -6.80 52.77
N ARG A 222 13.87 -7.10 53.32
CA ARG A 222 12.59 -7.00 52.60
C ARG A 222 11.90 -5.67 52.87
N THR A 223 11.15 -5.14 51.91
CA THR A 223 10.51 -3.80 52.03
C THR A 223 9.66 -3.61 53.30
N PRO A 224 8.87 -4.59 53.78
CA PRO A 224 8.15 -4.44 55.04
C PRO A 224 9.07 -4.30 56.26
N GLN A 225 10.22 -4.99 56.27
CA GLN A 225 11.23 -4.88 57.34
C GLN A 225 11.88 -3.50 57.32
N TYR A 226 12.16 -2.99 56.11
CA TYR A 226 12.67 -1.65 55.93
C TYR A 226 11.67 -0.59 56.42
N ALA A 227 10.40 -0.69 56.04
CA ALA A 227 9.34 0.22 56.49
C ALA A 227 9.18 0.19 58.02
N LEU A 228 9.25 -0.99 58.63
CA LEU A 228 9.22 -1.15 60.09
C LEU A 228 10.43 -0.47 60.76
N ARG A 229 11.63 -0.59 60.17
CA ARG A 229 12.82 0.10 60.64
C ARG A 229 12.73 1.62 60.50
N LEU A 230 12.09 2.12 59.45
CA LEU A 230 11.82 3.55 59.30
C LEU A 230 10.82 4.04 60.36
N ALA A 231 9.79 3.26 60.67
CA ALA A 231 8.82 3.59 61.71
C ALA A 231 9.48 3.72 63.11
N GLY A 232 10.47 2.87 63.40
CA GLY A 232 11.22 2.88 64.67
C GLY A 232 12.50 3.75 64.71
N ALA A 233 12.83 4.46 63.63
CA ALA A 233 14.04 5.29 63.57
C ALA A 233 13.89 6.62 64.32
N SER A 234 15.03 7.24 64.65
CA SER A 234 15.06 8.57 65.28
C SER A 234 14.43 9.63 64.36
N ASP A 235 13.85 10.67 64.97
CA ASP A 235 13.15 11.71 64.23
C ASP A 235 14.11 12.49 63.33
N ALA A 236 15.33 12.76 63.81
CA ALA A 236 16.38 13.42 63.04
C ALA A 236 16.83 12.63 61.80
N ASP A 237 16.92 11.29 61.89
CA ASP A 237 17.31 10.45 60.75
C ASP A 237 16.20 10.35 59.70
N ILE A 238 14.93 10.33 60.15
CA ILE A 238 13.77 10.31 59.26
C ILE A 238 13.60 11.65 58.55
N GLU A 239 13.77 12.77 59.25
CA GLU A 239 13.77 14.11 58.66
C GLU A 239 14.77 14.23 57.50
N ARG A 240 16.02 13.79 57.71
CA ARG A 240 17.07 13.79 56.67
C ARG A 240 16.70 12.90 55.49
N LEU A 241 16.26 11.67 55.74
CA LEU A 241 15.84 10.76 54.67
C LEU A 241 14.67 11.32 53.87
N LEU A 242 13.70 11.93 54.54
CA LEU A 242 12.49 12.47 53.93
C LEU A 242 12.79 13.67 53.02
N VAL A 243 13.60 14.61 53.49
CA VAL A 243 14.07 15.75 52.70
C VAL A 243 14.89 15.27 51.49
N HIS A 244 15.76 14.28 51.67
CA HIS A 244 16.50 13.68 50.56
C HIS A 244 15.59 12.95 49.56
N ALA A 245 14.55 12.28 50.03
CA ALA A 245 13.54 11.62 49.19
C ALA A 245 12.74 12.63 48.36
N LEU A 246 12.31 13.74 48.97
CA LEU A 246 11.66 14.86 48.28
C LEU A 246 12.55 15.42 47.15
N ALA A 247 13.82 15.70 47.46
CA ALA A 247 14.80 16.17 46.48
C ALA A 247 14.99 15.17 45.33
N ARG A 248 15.04 13.86 45.64
CA ARG A 248 15.17 12.81 44.63
C ARG A 248 13.95 12.72 43.73
N ASP A 249 12.75 12.78 44.29
CA ASP A 249 11.50 12.73 43.53
C ASP A 249 11.41 13.91 42.55
N LEU A 250 11.78 15.12 42.99
CA LEU A 250 11.90 16.29 42.11
C LEU A 250 12.92 16.06 40.99
N ARG A 251 14.12 15.55 41.31
CA ARG A 251 15.13 15.21 40.28
C ARG A 251 14.61 14.22 39.25
N GLU A 252 13.86 13.19 39.67
CA GLU A 252 13.28 12.22 38.75
C GLU A 252 12.21 12.89 37.86
N ALA A 253 11.40 13.78 38.43
CA ALA A 253 10.35 14.47 37.72
C ALA A 253 10.91 15.45 36.65
N TYR A 254 12.09 16.02 36.86
CA TYR A 254 12.77 16.92 35.92
C TYR A 254 13.91 16.27 35.13
N LYS A 255 14.09 14.95 35.25
CA LYS A 255 15.17 14.22 34.56
C LYS A 255 15.03 14.31 33.04
N LYS A 256 16.14 14.58 32.34
CA LYS A 256 16.22 14.60 30.87
C LYS A 256 16.43 13.16 30.38
N TRP A 257 15.39 12.59 29.79
CA TRP A 257 15.43 11.26 29.17
C TRP A 257 15.72 11.39 27.67
N ILE A 258 16.33 10.34 27.08
CA ILE A 258 16.60 10.25 25.64
C ILE A 258 15.29 10.11 24.85
N THR A 259 14.29 9.45 25.43
CA THR A 259 12.95 9.33 24.84
C THR A 259 12.06 10.52 25.22
N PRO A 260 11.06 10.87 24.39
CA PRO A 260 10.13 11.97 24.67
C PRO A 260 9.37 11.76 25.99
N TRP A 261 9.85 12.39 27.06
CA TRP A 261 9.26 12.32 28.40
C TRP A 261 8.55 13.64 28.72
N PRO A 262 7.51 13.68 29.57
CA PRO A 262 6.86 14.94 29.95
C PRO A 262 7.80 16.02 30.51
N SER A 263 8.99 15.63 30.99
CA SER A 263 10.04 16.56 31.40
C SER A 263 10.62 17.38 30.25
N TRP A 264 10.43 16.99 28.98
CA TRP A 264 10.79 17.79 27.80
C TRP A 264 9.89 19.03 27.69
N GLY A 265 8.59 18.85 27.96
CA GLY A 265 7.58 19.91 28.00
C GLY A 265 7.73 20.84 29.22
N ARG A 266 8.30 20.34 30.33
CA ARG A 266 8.58 21.15 31.53
C ARG A 266 9.68 22.19 31.27
N GLY A 267 9.25 23.36 30.84
CA GLY A 267 10.08 24.53 30.58
C GLY A 267 10.44 25.36 31.81
N ARG A 268 9.90 25.05 32.98
CA ARG A 268 10.12 25.79 34.23
C ARG A 268 10.31 24.87 35.43
N TYR A 269 11.06 25.30 36.44
CA TYR A 269 11.25 24.61 37.72
C TYR A 269 10.08 24.85 38.68
N ALA A 270 9.98 24.02 39.73
CA ALA A 270 9.03 24.24 40.82
C ALA A 270 9.43 25.48 41.65
N LEU A 271 8.46 26.12 42.29
CA LEU A 271 8.64 27.29 43.16
C LEU A 271 8.14 26.99 44.57
N LEU A 272 8.99 27.17 45.57
CA LEU A 272 8.64 27.06 46.98
C LEU A 272 8.82 28.40 47.67
N LEU A 273 7.74 28.90 48.27
CA LEU A 273 7.72 30.07 49.14
C LEU A 273 7.70 29.61 50.61
N LEU A 274 8.69 30.05 51.38
CA LEU A 274 8.87 29.65 52.78
C LEU A 274 8.98 30.88 53.69
N GLU A 275 8.14 30.99 54.70
CA GLU A 275 8.29 32.00 55.76
C GLU A 275 9.02 31.39 56.96
N VAL A 276 10.09 32.03 57.44
CA VAL A 276 10.86 31.61 58.61
C VAL A 276 10.81 32.74 59.63
N GLY A 277 10.09 32.52 60.73
CA GLY A 277 9.95 33.50 61.81
C GLY A 277 10.95 33.31 62.95
N ARG A 278 11.29 32.04 63.27
CA ARG A 278 12.18 31.68 64.38
C ARG A 278 13.37 30.82 63.92
N PRO A 279 14.61 31.09 64.37
CA PRO A 279 15.78 30.27 64.04
C PRO A 279 15.64 28.79 64.46
N ASP A 280 14.92 28.51 65.55
CA ASP A 280 14.68 27.16 66.05
C ASP A 280 13.33 26.56 65.58
N GLY A 281 12.65 27.23 64.64
CA GLY A 281 11.36 26.80 64.10
C GLY A 281 11.48 25.64 63.10
N VAL A 282 10.33 25.04 62.78
CA VAL A 282 10.21 23.92 61.83
C VAL A 282 10.67 24.32 60.42
N ASN A 283 10.31 25.52 59.98
CA ASN A 283 10.65 26.02 58.65
C ASN A 283 12.17 26.29 58.52
N ALA A 284 12.80 26.84 59.57
CA ALA A 284 14.26 26.99 59.66
C ALA A 284 14.98 25.63 59.66
N ARG A 285 14.45 24.65 60.39
CA ARG A 285 14.97 23.27 60.41
C ARG A 285 14.88 22.62 59.03
N PHE A 286 13.77 22.75 58.32
CA PHE A 286 13.61 22.22 56.96
C PHE A 286 14.61 22.86 55.98
N LEU A 287 14.80 24.18 56.05
CA LEU A 287 15.79 24.90 55.25
C LEU A 287 17.21 24.36 55.51
N ARG A 288 17.61 24.21 56.78
CA ARG A 288 18.91 23.62 57.15
C ARG A 288 19.07 22.19 56.65
N LEU A 289 18.04 21.34 56.76
CA LEU A 289 18.09 19.96 56.26
C LEU A 289 18.24 19.88 54.74
N MET A 290 17.63 20.79 53.99
CA MET A 290 17.79 20.90 52.53
C MET A 290 19.24 21.26 52.17
N GLU A 291 19.85 22.17 52.94
CA GLU A 291 21.26 22.56 52.77
C GLU A 291 22.21 21.43 53.13
N GLU A 292 22.06 20.83 54.31
CA GLU A 292 22.85 19.69 54.79
C GLU A 292 22.82 18.55 53.78
N THR A 293 21.61 18.14 53.36
CA THR A 293 21.42 17.07 52.38
C THR A 293 22.10 17.39 51.05
N THR A 294 21.98 18.62 50.57
CA THR A 294 22.60 19.01 49.29
C THR A 294 24.12 19.08 49.39
N ARG A 295 24.66 19.56 50.52
CA ARG A 295 26.10 19.61 50.79
C ARG A 295 26.70 18.21 50.90
N GLU A 296 26.05 17.30 51.61
CA GLU A 296 26.52 15.93 51.81
C GLU A 296 26.41 15.08 50.54
N THR A 297 25.34 15.24 49.77
CA THR A 297 25.13 14.43 48.56
C THR A 297 25.74 15.03 47.30
N GLY A 298 26.03 16.34 47.30
CA GLY A 298 26.47 17.09 46.12
C GLY A 298 25.37 17.22 45.04
N LEU A 299 24.14 16.82 45.33
CA LEU A 299 23.06 16.75 44.35
C LEU A 299 22.05 17.87 44.57
N LEU A 300 21.99 18.78 43.61
CA LEU A 300 21.08 19.93 43.62
C LEU A 300 19.61 19.53 43.43
N VAL A 301 18.70 20.40 43.86
CA VAL A 301 17.24 20.21 43.77
C VAL A 301 16.68 21.10 42.65
N PRO A 302 15.89 20.55 41.70
CA PRO A 302 15.34 21.33 40.58
C PRO A 302 14.10 22.14 41.00
N MET A 303 14.28 23.02 41.99
CA MET A 303 13.26 23.88 42.58
C MET A 303 13.91 25.21 42.98
N VAL A 304 13.24 26.32 42.67
CA VAL A 304 13.62 27.65 43.18
C VAL A 304 12.94 27.82 44.53
N MET A 305 13.71 28.16 45.56
CA MET A 305 13.20 28.43 46.90
C MET A 305 13.37 29.91 47.21
N LEU A 306 12.28 30.56 47.61
CA LEU A 306 12.30 31.91 48.14
C LEU A 306 11.89 31.85 49.60
N ALA A 307 12.79 32.24 50.50
CA ALA A 307 12.55 32.19 51.93
C ALA A 307 12.59 33.59 52.55
N ALA A 308 11.53 34.01 53.24
CA ALA A 308 11.56 35.20 54.09
C ALA A 308 12.15 34.79 55.45
N VAL A 309 13.31 35.35 55.84
CA VAL A 309 14.05 34.92 57.03
C VAL A 309 14.38 36.10 57.97
N PRO A 310 14.58 35.86 59.27
CA PRO A 310 15.06 36.90 60.19
C PRO A 310 16.50 37.26 59.84
N GLU A 311 16.93 38.48 60.15
CA GLU A 311 18.25 38.98 59.77
C GLU A 311 19.41 38.11 60.33
N ALA A 312 19.20 37.50 61.50
CA ALA A 312 20.16 36.57 62.12
C ALA A 312 20.42 35.31 61.27
N GLU A 313 19.42 34.80 60.56
CA GLU A 313 19.55 33.63 59.67
C GLU A 313 20.14 33.99 58.29
N ALA A 314 20.02 35.27 57.88
CA ALA A 314 20.57 35.76 56.62
C ALA A 314 22.07 36.14 56.71
N ARG A 315 22.55 36.56 57.89
CA ARG A 315 23.93 37.04 58.17
C ARG A 315 25.10 36.04 58.12
N PRO A 316 24.96 34.69 58.21
CA PRO A 316 26.12 33.80 58.37
C PRO A 316 27.19 33.80 57.25
N GLN A 317 26.99 34.48 56.11
CA GLN A 317 27.86 34.35 54.92
C GLN A 317 28.25 35.65 54.21
N GLY A 318 27.90 36.81 54.76
CA GLY A 318 28.26 38.13 54.21
C GLY A 318 27.15 39.16 54.40
N ASP A 319 27.46 40.42 54.04
CA ASP A 319 26.46 41.48 54.07
C ASP A 319 25.37 41.23 53.02
N PRO A 320 24.08 41.22 53.41
CA PRO A 320 23.00 40.95 52.47
C PRO A 320 22.93 42.05 51.40
N VAL A 321 22.83 41.61 50.14
CA VAL A 321 22.77 42.50 48.98
C VAL A 321 21.38 43.13 48.87
N LYS A 322 21.26 44.36 48.38
CA LYS A 322 19.95 45.00 48.22
C LYS A 322 19.10 44.30 47.14
N LEU A 323 17.77 44.34 47.28
CA LEU A 323 16.84 43.67 46.37
C LEU A 323 16.92 44.16 44.91
N ASP A 324 17.29 45.42 44.68
CA ASP A 324 17.54 46.02 43.36
C ASP A 324 18.81 45.49 42.67
N GLU A 325 19.78 45.00 43.45
CA GLU A 325 21.02 44.39 42.99
C GLU A 325 20.93 42.85 42.80
N LEU A 326 19.73 42.27 42.98
CA LEU A 326 19.46 40.82 42.84
C LEU A 326 20.01 40.23 41.53
N ALA A 327 19.94 40.98 40.43
CA ALA A 327 20.45 40.55 39.14
C ALA A 327 21.97 40.27 39.19
N GLY A 328 22.73 41.21 39.75
CA GLY A 328 24.18 41.09 39.91
C GLY A 328 24.55 39.98 40.89
N ALA A 329 23.80 39.85 41.98
CA ALA A 329 24.03 38.81 42.98
C ALA A 329 23.81 37.39 42.40
N VAL A 330 22.78 37.18 41.58
CA VAL A 330 22.52 35.89 40.90
C VAL A 330 23.63 35.56 39.89
N ASP A 331 24.08 36.54 39.11
CA ASP A 331 25.12 36.32 38.10
C ASP A 331 26.49 36.04 38.75
N GLN A 332 26.82 36.73 39.83
CA GLN A 332 28.01 36.45 40.66
C GLN A 332 27.93 35.07 41.31
N TRP A 333 26.78 34.71 41.88
CA TRP A 333 26.55 33.39 42.46
C TRP A 333 26.74 32.29 41.39
N ARG A 334 26.15 32.45 40.20
CA ARG A 334 26.30 31.50 39.08
C ARG A 334 27.76 31.38 38.62
N ALA A 335 28.52 32.46 38.60
CA ALA A 335 29.94 32.44 38.28
C ALA A 335 30.74 31.66 39.33
N ALA A 336 30.44 31.87 40.62
CA ALA A 336 31.06 31.14 41.72
C ALA A 336 30.74 29.63 41.69
N VAL A 337 29.51 29.25 41.32
CA VAL A 337 29.11 27.84 41.25
C VAL A 337 29.89 27.06 40.18
N ARG A 338 30.37 27.71 39.12
CA ARG A 338 31.17 27.05 38.08
C ARG A 338 32.56 26.64 38.56
N LEU A 339 33.05 27.24 39.65
CA LEU A 339 34.41 27.07 40.15
C LEU A 339 34.48 26.18 41.41
N ARG A 340 33.39 26.02 42.15
CA ARG A 340 33.33 25.29 43.44
C ARG A 340 31.92 24.76 43.74
N VAL A 341 31.82 23.76 44.64
CA VAL A 341 30.52 23.33 45.20
C VAL A 341 29.88 24.56 45.85
N PRO A 342 28.73 25.04 45.35
CA PRO A 342 28.21 26.33 45.74
C PRO A 342 27.61 26.22 47.13
N ASP A 343 27.76 27.31 47.86
CA ASP A 343 26.82 27.56 48.93
C ASP A 343 25.47 27.94 48.34
N LEU A 344 24.39 27.36 48.86
CA LEU A 344 23.07 27.46 48.26
C LEU A 344 22.36 28.77 48.64
N ARG A 345 22.85 29.48 49.67
CA ARG A 345 22.23 30.69 50.16
C ARG A 345 22.56 31.88 49.27
N LEU A 346 21.53 32.65 48.93
CA LEU A 346 21.67 33.97 48.33
C LEU A 346 20.91 34.96 49.22
N SER A 347 21.63 35.62 50.13
CA SER A 347 21.04 36.55 51.10
C SER A 347 20.79 37.94 50.49
N ILE A 348 19.54 38.39 50.58
CA ILE A 348 19.05 39.68 50.09
C ILE A 348 18.43 40.45 51.26
N ARG A 349 18.66 41.77 51.31
CA ARG A 349 17.97 42.69 52.20
C ARG A 349 16.86 43.40 51.44
N ALA A 350 15.62 43.23 51.90
CA ALA A 350 14.49 44.07 51.54
C ALA A 350 14.45 45.26 52.50
N GLU A 351 14.78 46.46 51.99
CA GLU A 351 14.42 47.71 52.67
C GLU A 351 12.89 47.89 52.57
N THR A 352 12.30 48.67 53.49
CA THR A 352 10.86 48.90 53.76
C THR A 352 9.92 48.66 52.55
N PRO A 353 8.71 48.08 52.74
CA PRO A 353 7.80 47.80 51.62
C PRO A 353 7.67 49.05 50.76
N PRO A 354 7.87 48.98 49.44
CA PRO A 354 7.55 50.14 48.62
C PRO A 354 6.08 50.47 48.84
N ASP A 355 5.78 51.66 49.39
CA ASP A 355 4.45 52.31 49.32
C ASP A 355 4.02 52.58 47.87
N THR A 356 4.83 52.15 46.90
CA THR A 356 4.50 52.15 45.49
C THR A 356 3.45 51.07 45.21
N PRO A 357 2.25 51.42 44.72
CA PRO A 357 1.29 50.41 44.27
C PRO A 357 1.98 49.48 43.26
N ALA A 358 1.70 48.18 43.36
CA ALA A 358 2.27 47.16 42.48
C ALA A 358 2.22 47.69 41.02
N PRO A 359 3.36 47.80 40.32
CA PRO A 359 3.34 48.36 38.97
C PRO A 359 2.34 47.55 38.14
N GLN A 360 1.37 48.24 37.53
CA GLN A 360 0.35 47.71 36.61
C GLN A 360 0.97 47.22 35.29
N GLY A 361 2.15 46.60 35.35
CA GLY A 361 2.74 45.90 34.23
C GLY A 361 1.93 44.63 33.98
N ARG A 362 1.54 44.41 32.71
CA ARG A 362 0.92 43.16 32.26
C ARG A 362 1.68 41.98 32.87
N PRO A 363 1.00 40.97 33.46
CA PRO A 363 1.67 39.75 33.86
C PRO A 363 2.46 39.25 32.64
N LEU A 364 3.75 38.98 32.83
CA LEU A 364 4.56 38.28 31.84
C LEU A 364 3.93 36.91 31.65
N THR A 365 2.93 36.80 30.76
CA THR A 365 2.25 35.54 30.49
C THR A 365 3.32 34.59 29.98
N PRO A 366 3.67 33.56 30.76
CA PRO A 366 4.87 32.82 30.46
C PRO A 366 4.63 32.03 29.18
N ARG A 367 5.41 32.27 28.10
CA ARG A 367 5.24 31.57 26.82
C ARG A 367 5.22 30.04 27.04
N ARG A 368 4.14 29.37 26.64
CA ARG A 368 3.92 27.91 26.78
C ARG A 368 4.46 27.08 25.61
N GLY A 369 5.35 27.65 24.79
CA GLY A 369 5.81 27.04 23.53
C GLY A 369 6.44 25.65 23.66
N ARG A 370 7.07 25.32 24.80
CA ARG A 370 7.64 23.98 25.04
C ARG A 370 6.58 22.92 25.34
N GLU A 371 5.49 23.31 25.97
CA GLU A 371 4.37 22.42 26.30
C GLU A 371 3.61 22.07 25.03
N VAL A 372 3.29 23.09 24.23
CA VAL A 372 2.69 22.93 22.90
C VAL A 372 3.60 22.13 21.97
N GLY A 373 4.90 22.45 21.94
CA GLY A 373 5.88 21.72 21.12
C GLY A 373 6.03 20.25 21.51
N TYR A 374 5.96 19.91 22.81
CA TYR A 374 5.91 18.52 23.27
C TYR A 374 4.67 17.81 22.74
N TRP A 375 3.49 18.39 22.90
CA TRP A 375 2.25 17.78 22.42
C TRP A 375 2.18 17.67 20.89
N PHE A 376 2.74 18.63 20.15
CA PHE A 376 2.86 18.54 18.69
C PHE A 376 3.79 17.40 18.25
N LEU A 377 4.93 17.24 18.91
CA LEU A 377 5.84 16.12 18.66
C LEU A 377 5.14 14.77 18.95
N VAL A 378 4.41 14.69 20.07
CA VAL A 378 3.61 13.51 20.43
C VAL A 378 2.54 13.22 19.38
N ALA A 379 1.78 14.22 18.94
CA ALA A 379 0.76 14.07 17.90
C ALA A 379 1.38 13.61 16.58
N THR A 380 2.51 14.19 16.17
CA THR A 380 3.21 13.82 14.94
C THR A 380 3.70 12.37 14.97
N LEU A 381 4.31 11.94 16.08
CA LEU A 381 4.81 10.56 16.24
C LEU A 381 3.69 9.51 16.24
N VAL A 382 2.45 9.91 16.57
CA VAL A 382 1.27 9.02 16.54
C VAL A 382 0.57 9.06 15.19
N LEU A 383 0.33 10.26 14.64
CA LEU A 383 -0.45 10.45 13.41
C LEU A 383 0.33 10.09 12.15
N LEU A 384 1.65 10.31 12.10
CA LEU A 384 2.45 10.02 10.91
C LEU A 384 2.45 8.53 10.53
N PRO A 385 2.71 7.58 11.46
CA PRO A 385 2.61 6.15 11.12
C PRO A 385 1.21 5.72 10.73
N ILE A 386 0.17 6.25 11.38
CA ILE A 386 -1.23 5.96 11.03
C ILE A 386 -1.54 6.48 9.62
N GLY A 387 -1.09 7.69 9.28
CA GLY A 387 -1.22 8.27 7.96
C GLY A 387 -0.48 7.47 6.89
N LEU A 388 0.75 7.02 7.17
CA LEU A 388 1.53 6.17 6.26
C LEU A 388 0.87 4.80 6.03
N VAL A 389 0.34 4.17 7.08
CA VAL A 389 -0.41 2.91 6.95
C VAL A 389 -1.69 3.12 6.15
N GLY A 390 -2.45 4.19 6.44
CA GLY A 390 -3.65 4.55 5.68
C GLY A 390 -3.36 4.82 4.21
N TRP A 391 -2.27 5.55 3.92
CA TRP A 391 -1.81 5.82 2.56
C TRP A 391 -1.42 4.54 1.83
N ASN A 392 -0.61 3.67 2.43
CA ASN A 392 -0.17 2.42 1.81
C ASN A 392 -1.34 1.46 1.57
N GLN A 393 -2.33 1.40 2.48
CA GLN A 393 -3.52 0.58 2.26
C GLN A 393 -4.39 1.16 1.13
N TRP A 394 -4.54 2.47 1.08
CA TRP A 394 -5.26 3.13 0.00
C TRP A 394 -4.57 2.89 -1.35
N ASP A 395 -3.25 3.06 -1.42
CA ASP A 395 -2.44 2.80 -2.60
C ASP A 395 -2.54 1.35 -3.07
N ARG A 396 -2.49 0.37 -2.15
CA ARG A 396 -2.70 -1.05 -2.47
C ARG A 396 -4.07 -1.33 -3.06
N VAL A 397 -5.12 -0.69 -2.53
CA VAL A 397 -6.48 -0.88 -3.06
C VAL A 397 -6.60 -0.31 -4.46
N MET A 398 -6.08 0.90 -4.69
CA MET A 398 -6.17 1.60 -5.98
C MET A 398 -5.29 0.97 -7.06
N HIS A 399 -4.14 0.40 -6.69
CA HIS A 399 -3.19 -0.22 -7.61
C HIS A 399 -3.21 -1.75 -7.54
N CYS A 400 -4.38 -2.38 -7.41
CA CYS A 400 -4.50 -3.85 -7.58
C CYS A 400 -3.53 -4.68 -6.73
N GLY A 401 -3.41 -4.34 -5.44
CA GLY A 401 -2.45 -4.95 -4.52
C GLY A 401 -1.08 -4.25 -4.51
N GLY A 402 -0.97 -3.03 -5.03
CA GLY A 402 0.27 -2.24 -5.08
C GLY A 402 1.16 -2.55 -6.30
N LEU A 403 0.55 -2.89 -7.43
CA LEU A 403 1.19 -3.07 -8.73
C LEU A 403 1.37 -1.71 -9.42
N PRO A 404 2.59 -1.29 -9.77
CA PRO A 404 2.85 0.08 -10.24
C PRO A 404 2.26 0.41 -11.63
N TRP A 405 1.93 -0.62 -12.41
CA TRP A 405 1.46 -0.50 -13.79
C TRP A 405 0.02 -1.00 -13.96
N ALA A 406 -0.71 -1.18 -12.86
CA ALA A 406 -2.11 -1.60 -12.88
C ALA A 406 -2.95 -0.70 -11.96
N GLU A 407 -4.15 -0.36 -12.42
CA GLU A 407 -5.13 0.44 -11.70
C GLU A 407 -6.43 -0.36 -11.51
N ARG A 408 -7.06 -0.21 -10.34
CA ARG A 408 -8.36 -0.80 -10.05
C ARG A 408 -9.48 0.08 -10.60
N ILE A 409 -10.25 -0.45 -11.55
CA ILE A 409 -11.41 0.21 -12.14
C ILE A 409 -12.65 -0.64 -11.84
N GLY A 410 -13.49 -0.16 -10.92
CA GLY A 410 -14.62 -0.95 -10.42
C GLY A 410 -14.13 -2.24 -9.76
N SER A 411 -14.57 -3.39 -10.27
CA SER A 411 -14.12 -4.71 -9.81
C SER A 411 -12.90 -5.25 -10.57
N GLU A 412 -12.44 -4.54 -11.60
CA GLU A 412 -11.41 -5.02 -12.53
C GLU A 412 -10.07 -4.39 -12.26
N CYS A 413 -9.00 -5.08 -12.67
CA CYS A 413 -7.63 -4.61 -12.54
C CYS A 413 -7.00 -4.47 -13.92
N VAL A 414 -6.81 -3.23 -14.34
CA VAL A 414 -6.45 -2.86 -15.72
C VAL A 414 -5.01 -2.39 -15.79
N GLY A 415 -4.27 -2.88 -16.77
CA GLY A 415 -2.84 -2.58 -16.96
C GLY A 415 -1.97 -3.83 -16.84
N VAL A 416 -0.67 -3.63 -16.59
CA VAL A 416 0.33 -4.72 -16.55
C VAL A 416 0.44 -5.30 -15.15
N VAL A 417 0.18 -6.60 -15.02
CA VAL A 417 -0.10 -7.23 -13.72
C VAL A 417 1.06 -8.01 -13.10
N ASN A 418 2.11 -8.30 -13.89
CA ASN A 418 3.25 -9.13 -13.48
C ASN A 418 4.64 -8.52 -13.81
N ALA A 419 4.70 -7.18 -13.88
CA ALA A 419 5.88 -6.45 -14.32
C ALA A 419 7.00 -6.33 -13.26
N THR A 420 6.69 -6.17 -11.99
CA THR A 420 7.71 -6.01 -10.92
C THR A 420 7.78 -7.19 -9.97
N ARG A 421 6.71 -7.97 -9.91
CA ARG A 421 6.52 -9.15 -9.05
C ARG A 421 5.43 -10.00 -9.68
N ASP A 422 5.28 -11.21 -9.17
CA ASP A 422 4.19 -12.11 -9.55
C ASP A 422 2.82 -11.47 -9.30
N THR A 423 1.87 -11.89 -10.13
CA THR A 423 0.47 -11.46 -10.07
C THR A 423 -0.13 -11.87 -8.72
N PRO A 424 -0.84 -10.97 -8.00
CA PRO A 424 -1.58 -11.34 -6.80
C PRO A 424 -2.57 -12.49 -7.06
N ASP A 425 -2.66 -13.46 -6.14
CA ASP A 425 -3.54 -14.62 -6.26
C ASP A 425 -5.05 -14.23 -6.26
N ASP A 426 -5.43 -13.02 -5.82
CA ASP A 426 -6.81 -12.53 -5.77
C ASP A 426 -7.23 -11.70 -6.99
N LEU A 427 -6.36 -11.57 -8.00
CA LEU A 427 -6.60 -10.68 -9.13
C LEU A 427 -7.51 -11.29 -10.21
N PHE A 428 -7.38 -12.59 -10.43
CA PHE A 428 -8.11 -13.37 -11.42
C PHE A 428 -8.55 -14.68 -10.79
N ASP A 429 -9.54 -15.33 -11.41
CA ASP A 429 -10.09 -16.60 -10.95
C ASP A 429 -9.90 -17.71 -11.99
N GLY A 430 -10.01 -18.96 -11.54
CA GLY A 430 -10.10 -20.14 -12.40
C GLY A 430 -8.86 -20.40 -13.25
N GLU A 431 -9.06 -20.84 -14.49
CA GLU A 431 -7.96 -21.23 -15.40
C GLU A 431 -7.04 -20.06 -15.79
N VAL A 432 -7.58 -18.84 -15.87
CA VAL A 432 -6.80 -17.63 -16.16
C VAL A 432 -5.75 -17.40 -15.07
N GLN A 433 -6.17 -17.49 -13.80
CA GLN A 433 -5.26 -17.36 -12.65
C GLN A 433 -4.14 -18.41 -12.69
N GLU A 434 -4.51 -19.67 -12.92
CA GLU A 434 -3.55 -20.79 -12.94
C GLU A 434 -2.53 -20.65 -14.08
N LEU A 435 -2.97 -20.24 -15.28
CA LEU A 435 -2.06 -20.02 -16.40
C LEU A 435 -1.13 -18.83 -16.16
N ILE A 436 -1.63 -17.72 -15.63
CA ILE A 436 -0.80 -16.55 -15.30
C ILE A 436 0.25 -16.92 -14.25
N LYS A 437 -0.12 -17.71 -13.24
CA LYS A 437 0.82 -18.21 -12.22
C LYS A 437 1.93 -19.07 -12.82
N GLN A 438 1.61 -19.93 -13.78
CA GLN A 438 2.62 -20.71 -14.51
C GLN A 438 3.53 -19.83 -15.38
N ILE A 439 2.98 -18.77 -16.00
CA ILE A 439 3.75 -17.78 -16.74
C ILE A 439 4.69 -17.00 -15.82
N ASP A 440 4.23 -16.60 -14.62
CA ASP A 440 5.04 -15.91 -13.62
C ASP A 440 6.19 -16.80 -13.13
N ALA A 441 5.94 -18.09 -12.90
CA ALA A 441 6.98 -19.05 -12.57
C ALA A 441 8.03 -19.18 -13.70
N ASN A 442 7.61 -19.22 -14.97
CA ASN A 442 8.53 -19.25 -16.10
C ASN A 442 9.30 -17.92 -16.26
N ASN A 443 8.67 -16.78 -15.94
CA ASN A 443 9.30 -15.46 -15.97
C ASN A 443 10.47 -15.35 -14.98
N ALA A 444 10.34 -15.93 -13.78
CA ALA A 444 11.41 -15.95 -12.80
C ALA A 444 12.70 -16.55 -13.40
N TYR A 445 12.57 -17.67 -14.10
CA TYR A 445 13.71 -18.32 -14.78
C TYR A 445 14.32 -17.46 -15.89
N ALA A 446 13.49 -16.72 -16.65
CA ALA A 446 13.99 -15.79 -17.67
C ALA A 446 14.75 -14.61 -17.06
N ILE A 447 14.24 -14.03 -15.97
CA ILE A 447 14.85 -12.88 -15.27
C ILE A 447 16.17 -13.28 -14.62
N GLU A 448 16.22 -14.45 -13.97
CA GLU A 448 17.43 -15.00 -13.34
C GLU A 448 18.60 -15.16 -14.33
N SER A 449 18.32 -15.37 -15.62
CA SER A 449 19.36 -15.48 -16.65
C SER A 449 20.11 -14.17 -16.92
N GLY A 450 19.56 -13.01 -16.52
CA GLY A 450 20.10 -11.68 -16.79
C GLY A 450 20.12 -11.26 -18.27
N ARG A 451 19.74 -12.13 -19.20
CA ARG A 451 19.71 -11.88 -20.65
C ARG A 451 18.37 -12.33 -21.21
N TYR A 452 17.38 -11.47 -21.13
CA TYR A 452 16.02 -11.75 -21.56
C TYR A 452 15.42 -10.59 -22.36
N VAL A 453 14.39 -10.90 -23.13
CA VAL A 453 13.52 -9.94 -23.80
C VAL A 453 12.10 -10.16 -23.31
N SER A 454 11.31 -9.10 -23.27
CA SER A 454 9.93 -9.12 -22.78
C SER A 454 8.96 -8.88 -23.92
N VAL A 455 7.95 -9.73 -24.00
CA VAL A 455 6.79 -9.55 -24.87
C VAL A 455 5.58 -9.31 -23.97
N VAL A 456 4.80 -8.27 -24.28
CA VAL A 456 3.55 -8.00 -23.55
C VAL A 456 2.39 -8.68 -24.27
N VAL A 457 1.60 -9.47 -23.56
CA VAL A 457 0.34 -10.05 -24.06
C VAL A 457 -0.80 -9.16 -23.57
N LEU A 458 -1.45 -8.45 -24.49
CA LEU A 458 -2.57 -7.58 -24.20
C LEU A 458 -3.89 -8.30 -24.54
N GLY A 459 -4.64 -8.64 -23.49
CA GLY A 459 -5.86 -9.45 -23.55
C GLY A 459 -7.00 -8.91 -22.67
N GLU A 460 -8.18 -9.49 -22.79
CA GLU A 460 -9.28 -9.34 -21.82
C GLU A 460 -9.25 -10.51 -20.83
N PHE A 461 -8.82 -10.27 -19.59
CA PHE A 461 -8.64 -11.32 -18.57
C PHE A 461 -9.60 -11.17 -17.38
N SER A 462 -10.40 -10.10 -17.35
CA SER A 462 -11.47 -9.88 -16.35
C SER A 462 -12.87 -10.12 -16.94
N ILE A 463 -13.02 -11.19 -17.73
CA ILE A 463 -14.23 -11.46 -18.51
C ILE A 463 -15.43 -11.76 -17.59
N LYS A 464 -16.54 -11.06 -17.83
CA LYS A 464 -17.84 -11.39 -17.22
C LYS A 464 -18.65 -12.20 -18.19
N LYS A 465 -18.97 -13.45 -17.83
CA LYS A 465 -19.80 -14.33 -18.67
C LYS A 465 -21.22 -13.77 -18.75
N THR A 466 -21.65 -13.34 -19.94
CA THR A 466 -22.98 -12.75 -20.17
C THR A 466 -23.99 -13.76 -20.71
N THR A 467 -23.54 -14.77 -21.45
CA THR A 467 -24.38 -15.83 -22.04
C THR A 467 -23.74 -17.22 -21.90
N ALA A 468 -24.50 -18.28 -22.17
CA ALA A 468 -24.02 -19.66 -22.00
C ALA A 468 -22.86 -20.01 -22.95
N ASP A 469 -22.94 -19.57 -24.21
CA ASP A 469 -21.98 -19.80 -25.29
C ASP A 469 -21.04 -18.59 -25.52
N ASP A 470 -20.82 -17.76 -24.49
CA ASP A 470 -19.78 -16.71 -24.51
C ASP A 470 -18.38 -17.35 -24.53
N THR A 471 -17.73 -17.34 -25.69
CA THR A 471 -16.44 -17.99 -25.95
C THR A 471 -15.24 -17.14 -25.56
N ARG A 472 -15.43 -15.90 -25.10
CA ARG A 472 -14.32 -14.99 -24.76
C ARG A 472 -13.39 -15.57 -23.70
N LEU A 473 -13.94 -16.24 -22.68
CA LEU A 473 -13.13 -16.89 -21.64
C LEU A 473 -12.27 -18.01 -22.22
N ALA A 474 -12.85 -18.84 -23.10
CA ALA A 474 -12.11 -19.90 -23.78
C ALA A 474 -11.02 -19.33 -24.70
N ALA A 475 -11.28 -18.22 -25.38
CA ALA A 475 -10.29 -17.51 -26.18
C ALA A 475 -9.13 -16.99 -25.30
N ALA A 476 -9.42 -16.31 -24.19
CA ALA A 476 -8.39 -15.80 -23.27
C ALA A 476 -7.55 -16.92 -22.64
N VAL A 477 -8.19 -18.05 -22.27
CA VAL A 477 -7.49 -19.25 -21.79
C VAL A 477 -6.59 -19.82 -22.90
N SER A 478 -7.07 -19.92 -24.15
CA SER A 478 -6.24 -20.32 -25.30
C SER A 478 -5.06 -19.39 -25.54
N GLU A 479 -5.23 -18.07 -25.43
CA GLU A 479 -4.14 -17.11 -25.61
C GLU A 479 -3.05 -17.28 -24.55
N LEU A 480 -3.43 -17.35 -23.26
CA LEU A 480 -2.49 -17.57 -22.16
C LEU A 480 -1.80 -18.93 -22.27
N GLN A 481 -2.54 -19.97 -22.66
CA GLN A 481 -2.01 -21.31 -22.86
C GLN A 481 -1.02 -21.36 -24.04
N ALA A 482 -1.29 -20.64 -25.13
CA ALA A 482 -0.38 -20.51 -26.26
C ALA A 482 0.94 -19.85 -25.83
N VAL A 483 0.85 -18.73 -25.11
CA VAL A 483 2.01 -17.97 -24.66
C VAL A 483 2.85 -18.77 -23.68
N LYS A 484 2.20 -19.41 -22.70
CA LYS A 484 2.86 -20.32 -21.76
C LYS A 484 3.61 -21.43 -22.51
N GLN A 485 2.95 -22.06 -23.48
CA GLN A 485 3.54 -23.14 -24.25
C GLN A 485 4.74 -22.65 -25.08
N TYR A 486 4.63 -21.50 -25.73
CA TYR A 486 5.73 -20.90 -26.49
C TYR A 486 6.92 -20.61 -25.59
N GLN A 487 6.68 -20.02 -24.42
CA GLN A 487 7.71 -19.73 -23.42
C GLN A 487 8.45 -20.98 -22.94
N GLN A 488 7.76 -22.12 -22.84
CA GLN A 488 8.37 -23.42 -22.49
C GLN A 488 9.15 -24.05 -23.64
N ASP A 489 8.70 -23.85 -24.89
CA ASP A 489 9.36 -24.41 -26.07
C ASP A 489 10.67 -23.68 -26.41
N VAL A 490 10.79 -22.40 -26.03
CA VAL A 490 11.98 -21.58 -26.30
C VAL A 490 12.93 -21.54 -25.10
N SER A 491 14.20 -21.84 -25.35
CA SER A 491 15.26 -21.82 -24.32
C SER A 491 16.53 -21.11 -24.77
N SER A 492 16.51 -20.48 -25.94
CA SER A 492 17.63 -19.71 -26.47
C SER A 492 17.88 -18.42 -25.68
N THR A 493 19.08 -17.87 -25.81
CA THR A 493 19.39 -16.50 -25.34
C THR A 493 19.12 -15.52 -26.48
N PRO A 494 18.44 -14.38 -26.24
CA PRO A 494 17.89 -13.93 -24.96
C PRO A 494 16.65 -14.74 -24.57
N ARG A 495 16.46 -15.01 -23.27
CA ARG A 495 15.28 -15.72 -22.74
C ARG A 495 14.00 -14.92 -22.96
N LEU A 496 12.86 -15.60 -23.05
CA LEU A 496 11.56 -14.96 -23.17
C LEU A 496 10.92 -14.72 -21.80
N ARG A 497 10.69 -13.45 -21.49
CA ARG A 497 9.78 -13.00 -20.43
C ARG A 497 8.45 -12.59 -21.05
N VAL A 498 7.36 -12.95 -20.40
CA VAL A 498 5.99 -12.64 -20.82
C VAL A 498 5.35 -11.71 -19.80
N LEU A 499 4.96 -10.52 -20.23
CA LEU A 499 4.24 -9.57 -19.41
C LEU A 499 2.75 -9.63 -19.75
N ILE A 500 1.89 -9.76 -18.75
CA ILE A 500 0.44 -9.85 -18.95
C ILE A 500 -0.17 -8.46 -18.74
N ALA A 501 -0.91 -7.98 -19.74
CA ALA A 501 -1.64 -6.73 -19.67
C ALA A 501 -3.15 -6.97 -19.86
N ASN A 502 -3.93 -6.61 -18.85
CA ASN A 502 -5.39 -6.78 -18.87
C ASN A 502 -6.08 -5.48 -19.30
N ALA A 503 -6.93 -5.58 -20.32
CA ALA A 503 -7.74 -4.49 -20.85
C ALA A 503 -9.14 -4.38 -20.24
N GLY A 504 -9.47 -5.22 -19.26
CA GLY A 504 -10.81 -5.32 -18.68
C GLY A 504 -11.78 -6.11 -19.55
N ASP A 505 -13.03 -6.23 -19.09
CA ASP A 505 -14.09 -6.96 -19.81
C ASP A 505 -14.39 -6.31 -21.17
N ASN A 506 -14.45 -7.10 -22.24
CA ASN A 506 -14.73 -6.65 -23.60
C ASN A 506 -13.77 -5.55 -24.11
N PHE A 507 -12.54 -5.51 -23.59
CA PHE A 507 -11.57 -4.44 -23.89
C PHE A 507 -12.07 -3.02 -23.58
N ALA A 508 -13.02 -2.86 -22.66
CA ALA A 508 -13.59 -1.56 -22.28
C ALA A 508 -12.54 -0.55 -21.78
N HIS A 509 -11.36 -1.03 -21.38
CA HIS A 509 -10.25 -0.20 -20.91
C HIS A 509 -8.97 -0.37 -21.73
N GLY A 510 -9.07 -0.81 -23.00
CA GLY A 510 -7.91 -1.04 -23.88
C GLY A 510 -6.96 0.15 -23.98
N ARG A 511 -7.47 1.38 -24.16
CA ARG A 511 -6.68 2.62 -24.13
C ARG A 511 -5.86 2.79 -22.85
N ARG A 512 -6.47 2.50 -21.69
CA ARG A 512 -5.80 2.66 -20.38
C ARG A 512 -4.74 1.59 -20.18
N ALA A 513 -5.04 0.35 -20.53
CA ALA A 513 -4.06 -0.74 -20.48
C ALA A 513 -2.86 -0.44 -21.39
N ALA A 514 -3.11 0.05 -22.62
CA ALA A 514 -2.05 0.51 -23.52
C ALA A 514 -1.20 1.63 -22.91
N ARG A 515 -1.81 2.63 -22.27
CA ARG A 515 -1.05 3.68 -21.55
C ARG A 515 -0.16 3.10 -20.46
N SER A 516 -0.65 2.15 -19.66
CA SER A 516 0.19 1.46 -18.67
C SER A 516 1.36 0.71 -19.32
N ILE A 517 1.14 0.06 -20.47
CA ILE A 517 2.21 -0.58 -21.25
C ILE A 517 3.24 0.46 -21.71
N THR A 518 2.79 1.60 -22.28
CA THR A 518 3.70 2.64 -22.77
C THR A 518 4.56 3.22 -21.66
N ALA A 519 3.95 3.57 -20.52
CA ALA A 519 4.66 4.12 -19.37
C ALA A 519 5.64 3.13 -18.76
N MET A 520 5.29 1.84 -18.73
CA MET A 520 6.21 0.77 -18.32
C MET A 520 7.36 0.61 -19.32
N ALA A 521 7.07 0.58 -20.62
CA ALA A 521 8.05 0.35 -21.68
C ALA A 521 9.04 1.53 -21.87
N GLU A 522 8.75 2.70 -21.30
CA GLU A 522 9.71 3.81 -21.14
C GLU A 522 10.77 3.54 -20.07
N GLN A 523 10.40 2.80 -19.01
CA GLN A 523 11.29 2.48 -17.88
C GLN A 523 11.97 1.11 -18.04
N GLU A 524 11.37 0.21 -18.82
CA GLU A 524 11.83 -1.16 -19.02
C GLU A 524 12.32 -1.39 -20.46
N PRO A 525 13.63 -1.28 -20.74
CA PRO A 525 14.18 -1.41 -22.10
C PRO A 525 14.08 -2.83 -22.66
N HIS A 526 13.75 -3.82 -21.83
CA HIS A 526 13.55 -5.20 -22.25
C HIS A 526 12.24 -5.42 -23.02
N VAL A 527 11.30 -4.47 -23.04
CA VAL A 527 10.02 -4.61 -23.73
C VAL A 527 10.17 -4.43 -25.25
N MET A 528 10.00 -5.52 -26.00
CA MET A 528 10.23 -5.57 -27.44
C MET A 528 8.98 -5.25 -28.28
N GLY A 529 7.80 -5.55 -27.74
CA GLY A 529 6.53 -5.29 -28.41
C GLY A 529 5.34 -5.94 -27.70
N VAL A 530 4.17 -5.75 -28.29
CA VAL A 530 2.88 -6.22 -27.77
C VAL A 530 2.30 -7.26 -28.73
N VAL A 531 1.76 -8.34 -28.18
CA VAL A 531 0.98 -9.36 -28.89
C VAL A 531 -0.39 -9.49 -28.25
N GLY A 532 -1.27 -10.28 -28.87
CA GLY A 532 -2.67 -10.41 -28.47
C GLY A 532 -3.50 -9.53 -29.37
N LEU A 533 -4.20 -8.52 -28.82
CA LEU A 533 -5.14 -7.70 -29.59
C LEU A 533 -6.17 -8.57 -30.37
N PRO A 534 -6.78 -9.59 -29.73
CA PRO A 534 -7.44 -10.71 -30.39
C PRO A 534 -8.75 -10.36 -31.13
N ARG A 535 -9.29 -9.15 -30.94
CA ARG A 535 -10.65 -8.82 -31.37
C ARG A 535 -10.69 -7.48 -32.11
N SER A 536 -11.41 -7.45 -33.22
CA SER A 536 -11.67 -6.23 -33.98
C SER A 536 -12.77 -5.38 -33.33
N VAL A 537 -12.48 -4.80 -32.16
CA VAL A 537 -13.40 -3.94 -31.39
C VAL A 537 -12.78 -2.58 -31.10
N ALA A 538 -13.62 -1.56 -30.89
CA ALA A 538 -13.17 -0.19 -30.67
C ALA A 538 -12.15 -0.03 -29.54
N GLY A 539 -12.29 -0.77 -28.43
CA GLY A 539 -11.36 -0.71 -27.30
C GLY A 539 -9.94 -1.19 -27.65
N VAL A 540 -9.81 -2.11 -28.61
CA VAL A 540 -8.52 -2.58 -29.12
C VAL A 540 -7.96 -1.58 -30.15
N SER A 541 -8.78 -0.98 -31.02
CA SER A 541 -8.34 0.14 -31.87
C SER A 541 -7.75 1.29 -31.05
N ASP A 542 -8.42 1.63 -29.95
CA ASP A 542 -7.93 2.63 -28.98
C ASP A 542 -6.56 2.25 -28.38
N ALA A 543 -6.31 0.96 -28.14
CA ALA A 543 -5.02 0.48 -27.67
C ALA A 543 -3.94 0.59 -28.77
N ILE A 544 -4.30 0.26 -30.02
CA ILE A 544 -3.41 0.40 -31.19
C ILE A 544 -3.00 1.87 -31.37
N ASP A 545 -3.93 2.82 -31.26
CA ASP A 545 -3.63 4.25 -31.34
C ASP A 545 -2.59 4.69 -30.31
N GLU A 546 -2.75 4.31 -29.04
CA GLU A 546 -1.83 4.70 -27.97
C GLU A 546 -0.44 4.03 -28.13
N LEU A 547 -0.40 2.76 -28.54
CA LEU A 547 0.84 2.02 -28.80
C LEU A 547 1.57 2.53 -30.06
N HIS A 548 0.82 2.94 -31.09
CA HIS A 548 1.34 3.59 -32.29
C HIS A 548 2.06 4.90 -31.94
N LEU A 549 1.44 5.75 -31.11
CA LEU A 549 2.07 7.00 -30.65
C LEU A 549 3.38 6.76 -29.89
N ALA A 550 3.45 5.65 -29.14
CA ALA A 550 4.67 5.22 -28.45
C ALA A 550 5.67 4.44 -29.32
N LYS A 551 5.34 4.20 -30.60
CA LYS A 551 6.18 3.46 -31.58
C LYS A 551 6.54 2.06 -31.09
N ILE A 552 5.59 1.39 -30.44
CA ILE A 552 5.77 0.02 -29.93
C ILE A 552 5.28 -0.96 -31.02
N PRO A 553 6.11 -1.92 -31.46
CA PRO A 553 5.67 -2.96 -32.39
C PRO A 553 4.50 -3.78 -31.81
N MET A 554 3.49 -4.03 -32.61
CA MET A 554 2.26 -4.73 -32.27
C MET A 554 2.02 -5.87 -33.24
N VAL A 555 1.70 -7.06 -32.73
CA VAL A 555 1.35 -8.22 -33.54
C VAL A 555 0.01 -8.78 -33.06
N SER A 556 -1.03 -8.59 -33.87
CA SER A 556 -2.36 -9.13 -33.61
C SER A 556 -2.41 -10.64 -33.84
N SER A 557 -3.08 -11.35 -32.93
CA SER A 557 -3.36 -12.78 -33.01
C SER A 557 -4.54 -13.06 -33.95
N THR A 558 -5.77 -12.73 -33.53
CA THR A 558 -7.02 -13.15 -34.19
C THR A 558 -7.89 -12.00 -34.69
N ALA A 559 -7.48 -10.73 -34.58
CA ALA A 559 -8.27 -9.64 -35.17
C ALA A 559 -8.07 -9.57 -36.68
N THR A 560 -9.16 -9.76 -37.44
CA THR A 560 -9.15 -9.95 -38.91
C THR A 560 -9.71 -8.76 -39.70
N ALA A 561 -10.19 -7.70 -39.05
CA ALA A 561 -10.82 -6.60 -39.77
C ALA A 561 -9.79 -5.83 -40.62
N ASP A 562 -10.16 -5.51 -41.86
CA ASP A 562 -9.18 -5.08 -42.87
C ASP A 562 -8.43 -3.79 -42.51
N THR A 563 -9.14 -2.83 -41.90
CA THR A 563 -8.60 -1.51 -41.54
C THR A 563 -8.24 -1.39 -40.07
N PHE A 564 -8.10 -2.51 -39.36
CA PHE A 564 -7.97 -2.48 -37.90
C PHE A 564 -6.70 -1.79 -37.37
N GLY A 565 -5.62 -1.84 -38.16
CA GLY A 565 -4.36 -1.14 -37.87
C GLY A 565 -4.28 0.30 -38.37
N TYR A 566 -5.38 0.90 -38.85
CA TYR A 566 -5.37 2.24 -39.44
C TYR A 566 -5.51 3.31 -38.35
N ILE A 567 -4.63 4.31 -38.41
CA ILE A 567 -4.61 5.44 -37.50
C ILE A 567 -5.41 6.58 -38.13
N ARG A 568 -6.45 7.02 -37.42
CA ARG A 568 -7.31 8.11 -37.88
C ARG A 568 -6.57 9.44 -37.77
N ASP A 569 -6.70 10.26 -38.80
CA ASP A 569 -6.19 11.63 -38.79
C ASP A 569 -7.25 12.55 -38.15
N PRO A 570 -7.00 13.13 -36.96
CA PRO A 570 -7.97 14.02 -36.32
C PRO A 570 -8.25 15.30 -37.12
N VAL A 571 -7.38 15.65 -38.08
CA VAL A 571 -7.58 16.79 -39.00
C VAL A 571 -8.50 16.41 -40.17
N ARG A 572 -8.58 15.11 -40.51
CA ARG A 572 -9.40 14.58 -41.60
C ARG A 572 -10.28 13.44 -41.07
N PRO A 573 -11.30 13.74 -40.24
CA PRO A 573 -12.15 12.72 -39.60
C PRO A 573 -12.92 11.86 -40.61
N ASP A 574 -13.15 12.36 -41.82
CA ASP A 574 -13.81 11.65 -42.91
C ASP A 574 -12.86 10.74 -43.73
N HIS A 575 -11.54 10.80 -43.49
CA HIS A 575 -10.58 9.92 -44.14
C HIS A 575 -10.47 8.60 -43.36
N PRO A 576 -10.33 7.43 -44.03
CA PRO A 576 -10.23 6.12 -43.38
C PRO A 576 -8.95 5.92 -42.52
N GLY A 577 -8.13 6.97 -42.36
CA GLY A 577 -6.82 6.87 -41.74
C GLY A 577 -5.72 6.33 -42.65
N GLU A 578 -4.52 6.18 -42.10
CA GLU A 578 -3.35 5.57 -42.75
C GLU A 578 -2.92 4.34 -41.93
N PRO A 579 -2.43 3.26 -42.57
CA PRO A 579 -1.99 2.08 -41.85
C PRO A 579 -0.82 2.40 -40.90
N SER A 580 -0.86 1.86 -39.68
CA SER A 580 0.23 1.99 -38.72
C SER A 580 1.43 1.13 -39.16
N PRO A 581 2.64 1.71 -39.34
CA PRO A 581 3.84 0.95 -39.65
C PRO A 581 4.28 0.05 -38.48
N TYR A 582 3.67 0.19 -37.30
CA TYR A 582 3.99 -0.58 -36.10
C TYR A 582 3.03 -1.75 -35.87
N TYR A 583 2.00 -1.93 -36.70
CA TYR A 583 0.98 -2.95 -36.52
C TYR A 583 1.10 -4.05 -37.58
N PHE A 584 1.11 -5.30 -37.12
CA PHE A 584 1.20 -6.52 -37.93
C PHE A 584 0.09 -7.47 -37.50
N HIS A 585 -0.40 -8.31 -38.40
CA HIS A 585 -1.42 -9.32 -38.13
C HIS A 585 -0.99 -10.68 -38.66
N VAL A 586 -1.13 -11.72 -37.84
CA VAL A 586 -0.70 -13.08 -38.19
C VAL A 586 -1.81 -13.84 -38.90
N GLY A 587 -3.07 -13.63 -38.51
CA GLY A 587 -4.24 -14.26 -39.13
C GLY A 587 -4.67 -13.56 -40.43
N PRO A 588 -5.36 -14.27 -41.34
CA PRO A 588 -5.85 -13.69 -42.59
C PRO A 588 -6.91 -12.60 -42.35
N THR A 589 -7.09 -11.73 -43.34
CA THR A 589 -8.12 -10.66 -43.32
C THR A 589 -9.53 -11.19 -43.56
N ASN A 590 -10.52 -10.42 -43.11
CA ASN A 590 -11.92 -10.59 -43.47
C ASN A 590 -12.10 -10.59 -44.99
N PHE A 591 -11.40 -9.70 -45.69
CA PHE A 591 -11.41 -9.66 -47.15
C PHE A 591 -11.01 -11.00 -47.80
N ARG A 592 -9.90 -11.59 -47.36
CA ARG A 592 -9.41 -12.88 -47.88
C ARG A 592 -10.38 -14.02 -47.55
N MET A 593 -10.92 -14.02 -46.33
CA MET A 593 -11.93 -14.98 -45.89
C MET A 593 -13.21 -14.91 -46.72
N ALA A 594 -13.76 -13.72 -46.90
CA ALA A 594 -14.97 -13.48 -47.69
C ALA A 594 -14.76 -13.84 -49.17
N ALA A 595 -13.59 -13.54 -49.75
CA ALA A 595 -13.24 -13.93 -51.10
C ALA A 595 -13.25 -15.46 -51.28
N LEU A 596 -12.65 -16.21 -50.35
CA LEU A 596 -12.67 -17.68 -50.37
C LEU A 596 -14.10 -18.21 -50.19
N GLY A 597 -14.81 -17.71 -49.18
CA GLY A 597 -16.18 -18.11 -48.88
C GLY A 597 -17.13 -17.89 -50.06
N ALA A 598 -17.04 -16.73 -50.73
CA ALA A 598 -17.86 -16.40 -51.89
C ALA A 598 -17.53 -17.27 -53.11
N ARG A 599 -16.23 -17.51 -53.39
CA ARG A 599 -15.80 -18.41 -54.47
C ARG A 599 -16.30 -19.84 -54.22
N PHE A 600 -16.18 -20.32 -52.97
CA PHE A 600 -16.67 -21.64 -52.58
C PHE A 600 -18.20 -21.74 -52.69
N ALA A 601 -18.92 -20.72 -52.20
CA ALA A 601 -20.38 -20.64 -52.31
C ALA A 601 -20.81 -20.78 -53.77
N GLN A 602 -20.27 -19.94 -54.66
CA GLN A 602 -20.65 -19.96 -56.07
C GLN A 602 -20.23 -21.28 -56.75
N GLN A 603 -18.96 -21.65 -56.67
CA GLN A 603 -18.42 -22.71 -57.53
C GLN A 603 -18.70 -24.13 -57.01
N ARG A 604 -18.99 -24.30 -55.71
CA ARG A 604 -19.21 -25.63 -55.11
C ARG A 604 -20.63 -25.81 -54.59
N LEU A 605 -21.14 -24.85 -53.81
CA LEU A 605 -22.48 -24.98 -53.23
C LEU A 605 -23.58 -24.67 -54.25
N LEU A 606 -23.39 -23.60 -55.03
CA LEU A 606 -24.38 -23.06 -55.97
C LEU A 606 -24.10 -23.48 -57.42
N ALA A 607 -23.24 -24.47 -57.61
CA ALA A 607 -22.95 -25.03 -58.92
C ALA A 607 -24.24 -25.53 -59.60
N GLY A 608 -24.59 -24.91 -60.73
CA GLY A 608 -25.79 -25.24 -61.50
C GLY A 608 -27.09 -24.61 -61.00
N VAL A 609 -27.05 -23.73 -59.99
CA VAL A 609 -28.21 -22.93 -59.57
C VAL A 609 -28.42 -21.78 -60.54
N HIS A 610 -29.62 -21.66 -61.10
CA HIS A 610 -29.99 -20.52 -61.94
C HIS A 610 -30.34 -19.31 -61.08
N LYS A 611 -29.60 -18.20 -61.25
CA LYS A 611 -29.73 -16.96 -60.46
C LYS A 611 -29.51 -17.20 -58.96
N PRO A 612 -28.29 -17.60 -58.56
CA PRO A 612 -27.99 -17.88 -57.16
C PRO A 612 -28.24 -16.66 -56.27
N SER A 613 -28.81 -16.90 -55.09
CA SER A 613 -29.17 -15.88 -54.11
C SER A 613 -28.53 -16.14 -52.74
N ALA A 614 -28.18 -15.07 -52.04
CA ALA A 614 -27.64 -15.13 -50.69
C ALA A 614 -28.28 -14.07 -49.78
N VAL A 615 -28.40 -14.39 -48.49
CA VAL A 615 -28.76 -13.44 -47.43
C VAL A 615 -27.64 -13.38 -46.42
N ILE A 616 -27.24 -12.16 -46.06
CA ILE A 616 -26.26 -11.93 -45.00
C ILE A 616 -27.01 -11.58 -43.71
N VAL A 617 -26.78 -12.37 -42.67
CA VAL A 617 -27.22 -12.09 -41.30
C VAL A 617 -26.03 -11.52 -40.54
N GLU A 618 -26.13 -10.25 -40.14
CA GLU A 618 -25.00 -9.52 -39.55
C GLU A 618 -25.31 -9.06 -38.12
N ASP A 619 -24.28 -9.09 -37.27
CA ASP A 619 -24.30 -8.40 -35.97
C ASP A 619 -23.97 -6.91 -36.18
N GLY A 620 -24.96 -6.06 -35.92
CA GLY A 620 -24.86 -4.60 -35.99
C GLY A 620 -24.59 -3.93 -34.64
N SER A 621 -24.07 -4.68 -33.65
CA SER A 621 -23.74 -4.12 -32.34
C SER A 621 -22.72 -2.98 -32.47
N PRO A 622 -22.94 -1.82 -31.82
CA PRO A 622 -22.07 -0.67 -31.96
C PRO A 622 -20.67 -0.97 -31.42
N GLY A 623 -19.64 -0.56 -32.16
CA GLY A 623 -18.24 -0.72 -31.75
C GLY A 623 -17.61 -2.09 -32.08
N ASP A 624 -18.37 -3.04 -32.62
CA ASP A 624 -17.83 -4.23 -33.28
C ASP A 624 -17.44 -3.88 -34.73
N GLN A 625 -16.16 -3.98 -35.05
CA GLN A 625 -15.64 -3.70 -36.39
C GLN A 625 -15.46 -4.97 -37.22
N TYR A 626 -15.54 -6.16 -36.60
CA TYR A 626 -15.39 -7.44 -37.27
C TYR A 626 -16.64 -7.78 -38.10
N ALA A 627 -17.81 -7.80 -37.44
CA ALA A 627 -19.03 -8.33 -38.03
C ALA A 627 -19.52 -7.49 -39.22
N GLY A 628 -19.46 -6.16 -39.10
CA GLY A 628 -19.81 -5.24 -40.18
C GLY A 628 -18.84 -5.35 -41.36
N ASN A 629 -17.53 -5.33 -41.12
CA ASN A 629 -16.52 -5.44 -42.19
C ASN A 629 -16.62 -6.79 -42.92
N LEU A 630 -16.78 -7.90 -42.19
CA LEU A 630 -16.95 -9.21 -42.80
C LEU A 630 -18.23 -9.29 -43.66
N ALA A 631 -19.33 -8.65 -43.23
CA ALA A 631 -20.57 -8.56 -44.00
C ALA A 631 -20.39 -7.74 -45.29
N ASP A 632 -19.66 -6.62 -45.21
CA ASP A 632 -19.30 -5.79 -46.36
C ASP A 632 -18.47 -6.57 -47.38
N ASP A 633 -17.44 -7.27 -46.92
CA ASP A 633 -16.56 -8.05 -47.78
C ASP A 633 -17.29 -9.22 -48.44
N PHE A 634 -18.15 -9.92 -47.70
CA PHE A 634 -18.98 -10.98 -48.28
C PHE A 634 -19.96 -10.45 -49.30
N GLN A 635 -20.60 -9.30 -49.05
CA GLN A 635 -21.50 -8.69 -50.02
C GLN A 635 -20.76 -8.37 -51.32
N ALA A 636 -19.59 -7.74 -51.22
CA ALA A 636 -18.78 -7.38 -52.37
C ALA A 636 -18.29 -8.64 -53.12
N ALA A 637 -17.75 -9.62 -52.39
CA ALA A 637 -17.21 -10.85 -52.97
C ALA A 637 -18.30 -11.71 -53.64
N LEU A 638 -19.47 -11.90 -53.01
CA LEU A 638 -20.59 -12.65 -53.58
C LEU A 638 -21.14 -11.97 -54.83
N SER A 639 -21.35 -10.66 -54.79
CA SER A 639 -21.81 -9.88 -55.94
C SER A 639 -20.81 -9.96 -57.10
N GLY A 640 -19.50 -9.90 -56.81
CA GLY A 640 -18.44 -10.09 -57.78
C GLY A 640 -18.39 -11.49 -58.40
N GLN A 641 -18.89 -12.51 -57.70
CA GLN A 641 -19.07 -13.87 -58.23
C GLN A 641 -20.42 -14.07 -58.96
N GLY A 642 -21.24 -13.03 -59.09
CA GLY A 642 -22.55 -13.08 -59.76
C GLY A 642 -23.66 -13.68 -58.89
N VAL A 643 -23.48 -13.76 -57.58
CA VAL A 643 -24.52 -14.16 -56.61
C VAL A 643 -25.34 -12.93 -56.22
N HIS A 644 -26.65 -13.00 -56.32
CA HIS A 644 -27.54 -11.92 -55.90
C HIS A 644 -27.62 -11.88 -54.37
N VAL A 645 -27.12 -10.81 -53.77
CA VAL A 645 -27.25 -10.58 -52.32
C VAL A 645 -28.55 -9.82 -52.08
N GLU A 646 -29.49 -10.46 -51.39
CA GLU A 646 -30.74 -9.86 -50.91
C GLU A 646 -30.45 -8.85 -49.77
N ASN A 647 -31.49 -8.20 -49.23
CA ASN A 647 -31.32 -7.28 -48.11
C ASN A 647 -30.61 -7.96 -46.91
N ARG A 648 -29.63 -7.27 -46.33
CA ARG A 648 -28.99 -7.69 -45.07
C ARG A 648 -30.02 -7.76 -43.96
N VAL A 649 -29.87 -8.75 -43.10
CA VAL A 649 -30.70 -8.92 -41.91
C VAL A 649 -29.85 -8.68 -40.67
N THR A 650 -29.95 -7.47 -40.14
CA THR A 650 -29.19 -7.04 -38.97
C THR A 650 -29.89 -7.45 -37.67
N TYR A 651 -29.11 -7.86 -36.67
CA TYR A 651 -29.50 -7.98 -35.27
C TYR A 651 -28.46 -7.30 -34.38
N THR A 652 -28.71 -7.16 -33.07
CA THR A 652 -27.66 -6.75 -32.12
C THR A 652 -27.70 -7.66 -30.90
N VAL A 653 -26.56 -7.87 -30.25
CA VAL A 653 -26.48 -8.69 -29.03
C VAL A 653 -27.28 -8.06 -27.89
N GLU A 654 -27.20 -6.73 -27.74
CA GLU A 654 -27.90 -6.01 -26.65
C GLU A 654 -29.42 -6.06 -26.79
N SER A 655 -29.95 -5.87 -28.00
CA SER A 655 -31.40 -5.96 -28.25
C SER A 655 -31.89 -7.41 -28.35
N GLY A 656 -30.96 -8.37 -28.45
CA GLY A 656 -31.21 -9.71 -28.94
C GLY A 656 -31.83 -9.71 -30.34
N GLY A 657 -32.53 -10.81 -30.66
CA GLY A 657 -33.35 -10.92 -31.86
C GLY A 657 -32.76 -11.78 -32.97
N ILE A 658 -31.68 -12.53 -32.70
CA ILE A 658 -31.08 -13.46 -33.66
C ILE A 658 -32.10 -14.44 -34.25
N SER A 659 -33.00 -15.00 -33.43
CA SER A 659 -34.03 -15.92 -33.93
C SER A 659 -35.01 -15.23 -34.89
N SER A 660 -35.30 -13.94 -34.65
CA SER A 660 -36.13 -13.14 -35.55
C SER A 660 -35.40 -12.83 -36.86
N ALA A 661 -34.09 -12.59 -36.80
CA ALA A 661 -33.24 -12.40 -37.96
C ALA A 661 -33.16 -13.68 -38.80
N ALA A 662 -32.97 -14.85 -38.17
CA ALA A 662 -33.04 -16.15 -38.82
C ALA A 662 -34.37 -16.36 -39.56
N VAL A 663 -35.50 -16.07 -38.91
CA VAL A 663 -36.83 -16.18 -39.54
C VAL A 663 -36.97 -15.23 -40.73
N LYS A 664 -36.49 -13.99 -40.61
CA LYS A 664 -36.52 -13.02 -41.71
C LYS A 664 -35.66 -13.50 -42.89
N ALA A 665 -34.45 -13.99 -42.63
CA ALA A 665 -33.58 -14.57 -43.65
C ALA A 665 -34.24 -15.74 -44.36
N CYS A 666 -34.86 -16.67 -43.62
CA CYS A 666 -35.61 -17.79 -44.19
C CYS A 666 -36.79 -17.38 -45.07
N ARG A 667 -37.47 -16.27 -44.77
CA ARG A 667 -38.60 -15.78 -45.60
C ARG A 667 -38.16 -15.28 -46.97
N LEU A 668 -36.90 -14.87 -47.11
CA LEU A 668 -36.29 -14.46 -48.38
C LEU A 668 -35.94 -15.67 -49.26
N LYS A 669 -35.98 -16.90 -48.70
CA LYS A 669 -35.67 -18.16 -49.39
C LYS A 669 -34.32 -18.15 -50.12
N PRO A 670 -33.21 -17.79 -49.45
CA PRO A 670 -31.90 -17.76 -50.08
C PRO A 670 -31.38 -19.17 -50.35
N ASP A 671 -30.47 -19.30 -51.32
CA ASP A 671 -29.74 -20.56 -51.55
C ASP A 671 -28.61 -20.77 -50.52
N VAL A 672 -28.02 -19.66 -50.02
CA VAL A 672 -27.00 -19.65 -48.96
C VAL A 672 -27.29 -18.51 -47.97
N ILE A 673 -27.14 -18.79 -46.68
CA ILE A 673 -27.08 -17.77 -45.63
C ILE A 673 -25.61 -17.56 -45.25
N VAL A 674 -25.16 -16.32 -45.25
CA VAL A 674 -23.88 -15.93 -44.66
C VAL A 674 -24.13 -15.41 -43.26
N TYR A 675 -23.43 -15.95 -42.28
CA TYR A 675 -23.45 -15.48 -40.90
C TYR A 675 -22.20 -14.64 -40.63
N SER A 676 -22.41 -13.34 -40.42
CA SER A 676 -21.39 -12.37 -40.06
C SER A 676 -21.65 -11.84 -38.65
N GLY A 677 -21.44 -12.70 -37.66
CA GLY A 677 -21.66 -12.37 -36.25
C GLY A 677 -20.74 -13.18 -35.34
N ARG A 678 -20.91 -13.01 -34.03
CA ARG A 678 -20.06 -13.67 -33.01
C ARG A 678 -20.57 -15.05 -32.62
N ALA A 679 -19.71 -15.83 -31.97
CA ALA A 679 -20.03 -17.16 -31.45
C ALA A 679 -21.31 -17.21 -30.59
N SER A 680 -21.53 -16.21 -29.73
CA SER A 680 -22.60 -16.22 -28.72
C SER A 680 -24.02 -16.44 -29.29
N GLU A 681 -24.27 -16.00 -30.52
CA GLU A 681 -25.61 -16.01 -31.15
C GLU A 681 -25.72 -17.08 -32.24
N PHE A 682 -24.61 -17.75 -32.58
CA PHE A 682 -24.55 -18.66 -33.72
C PHE A 682 -25.42 -19.91 -33.51
N ARG A 683 -25.38 -20.52 -32.33
CA ARG A 683 -26.19 -21.71 -32.03
C ARG A 683 -27.70 -21.39 -32.06
N ASP A 684 -28.08 -20.22 -31.56
CA ASP A 684 -29.48 -19.75 -31.57
C ASP A 684 -29.97 -19.42 -32.98
N LEU A 685 -29.10 -18.91 -33.86
CA LEU A 685 -29.39 -18.78 -35.30
C LEU A 685 -29.71 -20.14 -35.91
N LEU A 686 -28.83 -21.14 -35.70
CA LEU A 686 -28.99 -22.47 -36.29
C LEU A 686 -30.25 -23.18 -35.77
N MET A 687 -30.51 -23.13 -34.46
CA MET A 687 -31.72 -23.68 -33.85
C MET A 687 -32.99 -23.01 -34.40
N ALA A 688 -32.95 -21.68 -34.61
CA ALA A 688 -34.07 -20.97 -35.22
C ALA A 688 -34.29 -21.38 -36.69
N ILE A 689 -33.24 -21.65 -37.46
CA ILE A 689 -33.40 -22.14 -38.84
C ILE A 689 -34.00 -23.57 -38.82
N GLU A 690 -33.43 -24.49 -38.03
CA GLU A 690 -33.87 -25.89 -37.92
C GLU A 690 -35.33 -26.03 -37.49
N GLY A 691 -35.81 -25.13 -36.61
CA GLY A 691 -37.18 -25.12 -36.09
C GLY A 691 -38.25 -24.50 -37.02
N ASN A 692 -37.87 -23.90 -38.14
CA ASN A 692 -38.79 -23.18 -39.03
C ASN A 692 -39.01 -23.92 -40.37
N SER A 693 -39.85 -23.38 -41.26
CA SER A 693 -40.12 -23.97 -42.59
C SER A 693 -39.12 -23.49 -43.66
N CYS A 694 -37.85 -23.26 -43.29
CA CYS A 694 -36.83 -22.65 -44.14
C CYS A 694 -36.48 -23.48 -45.40
N GLY A 695 -36.88 -24.76 -45.42
CA GLY A 695 -36.32 -25.72 -46.36
C GLY A 695 -34.89 -26.08 -45.97
N LYS A 696 -34.17 -26.78 -46.86
CA LYS A 696 -32.75 -27.06 -46.63
C LYS A 696 -31.93 -25.85 -47.06
N VAL A 697 -31.11 -25.32 -46.16
CA VAL A 697 -30.26 -24.14 -46.39
C VAL A 697 -28.83 -24.43 -45.97
N ARG A 698 -27.89 -23.83 -46.70
CA ARG A 698 -26.46 -23.89 -46.39
C ARG A 698 -26.04 -22.60 -45.70
N VAL A 699 -25.31 -22.71 -44.60
CA VAL A 699 -24.79 -21.58 -43.83
C VAL A 699 -23.29 -21.51 -44.00
N ILE A 700 -22.77 -20.35 -44.37
CA ILE A 700 -21.33 -20.03 -44.32
C ILE A 700 -21.12 -19.04 -43.19
N ALA A 701 -20.32 -19.39 -42.20
CA ALA A 701 -19.99 -18.55 -41.06
C ALA A 701 -18.53 -18.07 -41.11
N GLY A 702 -18.26 -16.92 -40.48
CA GLY A 702 -16.91 -16.46 -40.19
C GLY A 702 -16.17 -17.36 -39.19
N ASP A 703 -14.93 -16.99 -38.87
CA ASP A 703 -14.00 -17.68 -37.97
C ASP A 703 -14.40 -17.68 -36.50
N ASP A 704 -15.12 -16.66 -36.02
CA ASP A 704 -15.45 -16.51 -34.60
C ASP A 704 -16.26 -17.71 -34.03
N VAL A 705 -16.91 -18.51 -34.89
CA VAL A 705 -17.73 -19.66 -34.50
C VAL A 705 -16.94 -20.95 -34.21
N VAL A 706 -15.63 -20.98 -34.46
CA VAL A 706 -14.78 -22.19 -34.34
C VAL A 706 -14.98 -22.92 -33.01
N LYS A 707 -15.01 -22.18 -31.88
CA LYS A 707 -15.20 -22.78 -30.54
C LYS A 707 -16.61 -23.35 -30.33
N VAL A 708 -17.64 -22.67 -30.83
CA VAL A 708 -19.03 -23.15 -30.74
C VAL A 708 -19.19 -24.43 -31.55
N VAL A 709 -18.59 -24.49 -32.74
CA VAL A 709 -18.58 -25.69 -33.57
C VAL A 709 -17.79 -26.82 -32.92
N HIS A 710 -16.69 -26.53 -32.23
CA HIS A 710 -15.96 -27.53 -31.46
C HIS A 710 -16.85 -28.16 -30.38
N ASP A 711 -17.53 -27.33 -29.58
CA ASP A 711 -18.30 -27.78 -28.42
C ASP A 711 -19.62 -28.46 -28.80
N HIS A 712 -20.27 -27.97 -29.85
CA HIS A 712 -21.62 -28.38 -30.26
C HIS A 712 -21.66 -29.06 -31.63
N GLY A 713 -20.51 -29.41 -32.21
CA GLY A 713 -20.42 -29.89 -33.60
C GLY A 713 -21.24 -31.15 -33.89
N ALA A 714 -21.43 -32.03 -32.90
CA ALA A 714 -22.27 -33.22 -33.05
C ALA A 714 -23.76 -32.88 -33.12
N GLU A 715 -24.20 -31.87 -32.35
CA GLU A 715 -25.57 -31.33 -32.42
C GLU A 715 -25.79 -30.65 -33.78
N ILE A 716 -24.86 -29.80 -34.19
CA ILE A 716 -24.92 -29.07 -35.47
C ILE A 716 -24.91 -30.03 -36.66
N ALA A 717 -24.04 -31.04 -36.67
CA ALA A 717 -23.98 -32.03 -37.75
C ALA A 717 -25.24 -32.91 -37.85
N ALA A 718 -26.04 -33.01 -36.79
CA ALA A 718 -27.28 -33.78 -36.76
C ALA A 718 -28.51 -33.00 -37.27
N MET A 719 -28.38 -31.69 -37.51
CA MET A 719 -29.46 -30.83 -38.02
C MET A 719 -29.87 -31.26 -39.44
N LYS A 720 -31.19 -31.25 -39.72
CA LYS A 720 -31.75 -31.78 -40.98
C LYS A 720 -32.00 -30.69 -42.02
N GLN A 721 -32.23 -29.45 -41.58
CA GLN A 721 -32.51 -28.31 -42.42
C GLN A 721 -31.27 -27.47 -42.71
N VAL A 722 -30.21 -27.61 -41.91
CA VAL A 722 -29.01 -26.78 -42.05
C VAL A 722 -27.77 -27.61 -42.34
N GLU A 723 -27.00 -27.18 -43.34
CA GLU A 723 -25.63 -27.64 -43.56
C GLU A 723 -24.67 -26.48 -43.31
N VAL A 724 -23.74 -26.65 -42.37
CA VAL A 724 -22.86 -25.58 -41.89
C VAL A 724 -21.46 -25.73 -42.45
N TYR A 725 -20.95 -24.61 -42.96
CA TYR A 725 -19.56 -24.38 -43.29
C TYR A 725 -19.07 -23.17 -42.52
N TYR A 726 -17.84 -23.21 -42.03
CA TYR A 726 -17.22 -22.06 -41.36
C TYR A 726 -15.80 -21.85 -41.87
N LEU A 727 -15.39 -20.59 -41.88
CA LEU A 727 -14.01 -20.20 -42.15
C LEU A 727 -13.17 -20.48 -40.90
N ALA A 728 -11.93 -20.91 -41.06
CA ALA A 728 -10.99 -21.10 -39.96
C ALA A 728 -9.67 -20.43 -40.32
N LEU A 729 -9.12 -19.68 -39.36
CA LEU A 729 -7.84 -19.00 -39.54
C LEU A 729 -6.67 -19.97 -39.37
N ALA A 730 -6.79 -20.94 -38.46
CA ALA A 730 -5.82 -21.98 -38.20
C ALA A 730 -6.47 -23.19 -37.49
N ASN A 731 -6.34 -24.39 -38.04
CA ASN A 731 -6.91 -25.57 -37.40
C ASN A 731 -5.94 -26.75 -37.41
N ARG A 732 -5.84 -27.49 -36.31
CA ARG A 732 -4.91 -28.62 -36.19
C ARG A 732 -5.19 -29.70 -37.23
N THR A 733 -6.44 -29.85 -37.68
CA THR A 733 -6.83 -30.84 -38.70
C THR A 733 -6.27 -30.55 -40.08
N LEU A 734 -5.92 -29.28 -40.40
CA LEU A 734 -5.32 -28.89 -41.68
C LEU A 734 -3.99 -29.60 -41.91
N TRP A 735 -3.26 -29.88 -40.84
CA TRP A 735 -1.96 -30.54 -40.88
C TRP A 735 -2.05 -32.05 -41.12
N ARG A 736 -3.20 -32.69 -40.83
CA ARG A 736 -3.37 -34.15 -41.08
C ARG A 736 -3.43 -34.50 -42.57
N ALA A 737 -3.88 -33.57 -43.39
CA ALA A 737 -4.05 -33.75 -44.83
C ALA A 737 -2.90 -33.10 -45.64
N SER A 738 -1.94 -32.49 -44.97
CA SER A 738 -0.81 -31.80 -45.59
C SER A 738 0.33 -32.78 -45.92
N SER A 739 1.14 -32.43 -46.91
CA SER A 739 2.43 -33.10 -47.16
C SER A 739 3.56 -32.55 -46.28
N ALA A 740 3.33 -31.43 -45.58
CA ALA A 740 4.30 -30.83 -44.70
C ALA A 740 4.36 -31.55 -43.34
N GLU A 741 5.55 -31.59 -42.75
CA GLU A 741 5.72 -32.12 -41.40
C GLU A 741 5.13 -31.12 -40.38
N PRO A 742 4.28 -31.55 -39.44
CA PRO A 742 3.74 -30.64 -38.44
C PRO A 742 4.84 -30.09 -37.53
N THR A 743 4.80 -28.78 -37.26
CA THR A 743 5.63 -28.16 -36.22
C THR A 743 5.49 -28.92 -34.87
N ARG A 744 6.49 -28.79 -33.98
CA ARG A 744 6.44 -29.43 -32.65
C ARG A 744 5.16 -29.09 -31.89
N PHE A 745 4.72 -27.83 -31.96
CA PHE A 745 3.51 -27.40 -31.28
C PHE A 745 2.27 -28.06 -31.86
N ILE A 746 2.13 -28.08 -33.19
CA ILE A 746 1.01 -28.77 -33.85
C ILE A 746 1.02 -30.28 -33.55
N SER A 747 2.20 -30.91 -33.48
CA SER A 747 2.31 -32.32 -33.12
C SER A 747 1.72 -32.61 -31.73
N LYS A 748 1.93 -31.72 -30.74
CA LYS A 748 1.27 -31.81 -29.43
C LYS A 748 -0.25 -31.72 -29.55
N LEU A 749 -0.76 -30.76 -30.33
CA LEU A 749 -2.20 -30.61 -30.57
C LEU A 749 -2.82 -31.84 -31.24
N LEU A 750 -2.13 -32.42 -32.22
CA LEU A 750 -2.55 -33.63 -32.91
C LEU A 750 -2.58 -34.86 -31.98
N ASN A 751 -1.72 -34.89 -30.97
CA ASN A 751 -1.65 -35.94 -29.95
C ASN A 751 -2.67 -35.76 -28.80
N GLY A 752 -3.50 -34.71 -28.86
CA GLY A 752 -4.59 -34.48 -27.92
C GLY A 752 -4.31 -33.45 -26.83
N ASP A 753 -3.13 -32.81 -26.83
CA ASP A 753 -2.88 -31.69 -25.93
C ASP A 753 -3.83 -30.54 -26.26
N TYR A 754 -4.32 -29.86 -25.21
CA TYR A 754 -5.19 -28.68 -25.34
C TYR A 754 -6.44 -28.96 -26.19
N ALA A 755 -7.06 -30.14 -26.03
CA ALA A 755 -8.21 -30.55 -26.82
C ALA A 755 -9.41 -29.60 -26.66
N ASP A 756 -9.61 -29.03 -25.47
CA ASP A 756 -10.76 -28.16 -25.18
C ASP A 756 -10.55 -26.68 -25.57
N ASN A 757 -9.35 -26.32 -26.03
CA ASN A 757 -8.98 -24.96 -26.41
C ASN A 757 -9.43 -24.63 -27.85
N SER A 758 -9.74 -23.35 -28.09
CA SER A 758 -9.98 -22.85 -29.46
C SER A 758 -8.69 -22.88 -30.29
N ASP A 759 -8.69 -23.64 -31.39
CA ASP A 759 -7.53 -23.83 -32.27
C ASP A 759 -7.03 -22.50 -32.87
N ASP A 760 -7.93 -21.64 -33.38
CA ASP A 760 -7.56 -20.36 -33.99
C ASP A 760 -6.80 -19.48 -32.98
N ASN A 761 -7.38 -19.26 -31.80
CA ASN A 761 -6.75 -18.45 -30.74
C ASN A 761 -5.43 -19.07 -30.26
N LEU A 762 -5.38 -20.40 -30.13
CA LEU A 762 -4.22 -21.10 -29.61
C LEU A 762 -3.04 -21.06 -30.60
N ILE A 763 -3.29 -21.39 -31.87
CA ILE A 763 -2.26 -21.48 -32.91
C ILE A 763 -1.77 -20.08 -33.32
N LEU A 764 -2.68 -19.12 -33.54
CA LEU A 764 -2.29 -17.78 -33.96
C LEU A 764 -1.58 -16.99 -32.87
N THR A 765 -1.97 -17.15 -31.60
CA THR A 765 -1.27 -16.48 -30.51
C THR A 765 0.13 -17.05 -30.29
N TYR A 766 0.30 -18.37 -30.46
CA TYR A 766 1.62 -18.99 -30.43
C TYR A 766 2.53 -18.38 -31.49
N ASP A 767 2.02 -18.23 -32.72
CA ASP A 767 2.76 -17.60 -33.81
C ASP A 767 2.99 -16.10 -33.58
N ALA A 768 2.03 -15.35 -33.03
CA ALA A 768 2.18 -13.93 -32.72
C ALA A 768 3.32 -13.66 -31.74
N VAL A 769 3.44 -14.47 -30.69
CA VAL A 769 4.60 -14.41 -29.77
C VAL A 769 5.89 -14.76 -30.52
N SER A 770 5.83 -15.78 -31.39
CA SER A 770 6.97 -16.20 -32.19
C SER A 770 7.52 -15.10 -33.09
N VAL A 771 6.64 -14.29 -33.69
CA VAL A 771 7.00 -13.21 -34.60
C VAL A 771 7.93 -12.21 -33.91
N ILE A 772 7.54 -11.74 -32.72
CA ILE A 772 8.36 -10.80 -31.95
C ILE A 772 9.64 -11.48 -31.42
N TYR A 773 9.52 -12.70 -30.86
CA TYR A 773 10.65 -13.38 -30.24
C TYR A 773 11.72 -13.78 -31.26
N GLN A 774 11.34 -14.26 -32.44
CA GLN A 774 12.27 -14.60 -33.51
C GLN A 774 12.95 -13.36 -34.08
N ALA A 775 12.22 -12.25 -34.27
CA ALA A 775 12.80 -10.96 -34.64
C ALA A 775 13.84 -10.50 -33.61
N ALA A 776 13.53 -10.59 -32.32
CA ALA A 776 14.45 -10.27 -31.23
C ALA A 776 15.69 -11.17 -31.21
N GLY A 777 15.50 -12.49 -31.37
CA GLY A 777 16.60 -13.44 -31.43
C GLY A 777 17.51 -13.23 -32.65
N SER A 778 16.93 -12.87 -33.80
CA SER A 778 17.67 -12.55 -35.02
C SER A 778 18.47 -11.25 -34.88
N ALA A 779 17.85 -10.19 -34.33
CA ALA A 779 18.52 -8.94 -34.02
C ALA A 779 19.66 -9.12 -33.02
N TYR A 780 19.42 -9.87 -31.94
CA TYR A 780 20.42 -10.20 -30.92
C TYR A 780 21.63 -10.95 -31.51
N ARG A 781 21.41 -11.95 -32.37
CA ARG A 781 22.51 -12.68 -33.04
C ARG A 781 23.26 -11.80 -34.05
N GLY A 782 22.54 -10.95 -34.78
CA GLY A 782 23.11 -10.09 -35.82
C GLY A 782 24.01 -8.96 -35.29
N ALA A 783 23.81 -8.52 -34.04
CA ALA A 783 24.63 -7.50 -33.39
C ALA A 783 26.09 -7.96 -33.12
N GLY A 784 26.38 -9.27 -33.21
CA GLY A 784 27.71 -9.81 -32.95
C GLY A 784 28.14 -9.68 -31.49
N THR A 785 29.29 -10.25 -31.12
CA THR A 785 29.85 -10.26 -29.75
C THR A 785 30.27 -8.89 -29.20
N GLN A 786 29.75 -7.78 -29.74
CA GLN A 786 29.87 -6.49 -29.07
C GLN A 786 29.08 -6.56 -27.76
N GLU A 787 29.79 -6.36 -26.65
CA GLU A 787 29.34 -6.66 -25.30
C GLU A 787 27.95 -6.09 -24.98
N GLY A 788 26.93 -6.96 -24.87
CA GLY A 788 25.82 -6.78 -23.94
C GLY A 788 24.60 -5.97 -24.38
N GLY A 789 24.47 -5.57 -25.64
CA GLY A 789 23.27 -4.85 -26.12
C GLY A 789 22.07 -5.76 -26.36
N LEU A 790 20.95 -5.53 -25.67
CA LEU A 790 19.65 -6.09 -26.06
C LEU A 790 19.16 -5.41 -27.36
N PRO A 791 18.38 -6.11 -28.21
CA PRO A 791 17.80 -5.48 -29.38
C PRO A 791 16.90 -4.31 -28.98
N SER A 792 16.89 -3.24 -29.78
CA SER A 792 15.95 -2.14 -29.61
C SER A 792 14.62 -2.46 -30.28
N ARG A 793 13.53 -1.78 -29.88
CA ARG A 793 12.24 -1.87 -30.58
C ARG A 793 12.35 -1.53 -32.08
N GLY A 794 13.27 -0.63 -32.45
CA GLY A 794 13.55 -0.31 -33.85
C GLY A 794 14.19 -1.47 -34.62
N ASP A 795 15.06 -2.26 -33.97
CA ASP A 795 15.62 -3.47 -34.57
C ASP A 795 14.53 -4.53 -34.80
N ILE A 796 13.61 -4.68 -33.85
CA ILE A 796 12.46 -5.59 -33.99
C ILE A 796 11.63 -5.16 -35.20
N LEU A 797 11.22 -3.89 -35.25
CA LEU A 797 10.41 -3.35 -36.34
C LEU A 797 11.08 -3.54 -37.70
N TYR A 798 12.39 -3.25 -37.79
CA TYR A 798 13.15 -3.43 -39.03
C TYR A 798 13.15 -4.89 -39.49
N ARG A 799 13.25 -5.85 -38.56
CA ARG A 799 13.20 -7.28 -38.89
C ARG A 799 11.81 -7.69 -39.36
N LEU A 800 10.75 -7.26 -38.66
CA LEU A 800 9.37 -7.57 -39.01
C LEU A 800 8.99 -7.04 -40.39
N ALA A 801 9.30 -5.78 -40.69
CA ALA A 801 9.02 -5.16 -41.99
C ALA A 801 9.77 -5.82 -43.15
N ARG A 802 10.81 -6.62 -42.86
CA ARG A 802 11.59 -7.37 -43.87
C ARG A 802 11.21 -8.84 -43.98
N THR A 803 10.26 -9.32 -43.18
CA THR A 803 9.71 -10.67 -43.29
C THR A 803 8.75 -10.76 -44.47
N THR A 804 9.30 -10.74 -45.68
CA THR A 804 8.54 -10.71 -46.94
C THR A 804 9.17 -11.66 -47.96
N GLY A 805 8.37 -12.34 -48.79
CA GLY A 805 8.87 -13.20 -49.87
C GLY A 805 9.81 -14.31 -49.36
N GLU A 806 11.03 -14.37 -49.88
CA GLU A 806 12.05 -15.37 -49.48
C GLU A 806 12.46 -15.30 -48.00
N ALA A 807 12.15 -14.20 -47.30
CA ALA A 807 12.41 -14.05 -45.87
C ALA A 807 11.23 -14.51 -44.98
N ALA A 808 10.13 -14.99 -45.57
CA ALA A 808 9.06 -15.64 -44.84
C ALA A 808 9.54 -16.97 -44.22
N TRP A 809 8.87 -17.44 -43.18
CA TRP A 809 9.24 -18.67 -42.48
C TRP A 809 8.04 -19.53 -42.08
N GLU A 810 8.29 -20.77 -41.70
CA GLU A 810 7.30 -21.74 -41.23
C GLU A 810 6.72 -21.36 -39.85
N GLY A 811 5.40 -21.16 -39.76
CA GLY A 811 4.66 -20.97 -38.52
C GLY A 811 3.65 -22.11 -38.27
N SER A 812 3.16 -22.23 -37.04
CA SER A 812 2.15 -23.25 -36.70
C SER A 812 0.78 -22.98 -37.33
N SER A 813 0.48 -21.73 -37.69
CA SER A 813 -0.69 -21.29 -38.47
C SER A 813 -0.42 -21.27 -39.98
N GLY A 814 0.68 -21.85 -40.43
CA GLY A 814 1.18 -21.76 -41.79
C GLY A 814 2.23 -20.67 -41.97
N VAL A 815 2.64 -20.43 -43.21
CA VAL A 815 3.74 -19.51 -43.53
C VAL A 815 3.50 -18.12 -42.92
N ILE A 816 4.54 -17.55 -42.32
CA ILE A 816 4.57 -16.21 -41.74
C ILE A 816 5.36 -15.30 -42.68
N GLY A 817 4.65 -14.41 -43.34
CA GLY A 817 5.19 -13.38 -44.21
C GLY A 817 4.22 -12.21 -44.30
N PHE A 818 4.75 -11.00 -44.43
CA PHE A 818 3.97 -9.78 -44.59
C PHE A 818 4.17 -9.24 -46.00
N ASN A 819 3.17 -8.52 -46.51
CA ASN A 819 3.31 -7.79 -47.76
C ASN A 819 4.28 -6.60 -47.55
N ALA A 820 4.96 -6.18 -48.62
CA ALA A 820 5.91 -5.07 -48.58
C ALA A 820 5.22 -3.68 -48.54
N THR A 821 3.96 -3.62 -48.11
CA THR A 821 3.19 -2.37 -47.98
C THR A 821 3.20 -1.91 -46.52
N GLU A 822 2.87 -0.64 -46.29
CA GLU A 822 2.73 -0.09 -44.93
C GLU A 822 1.57 -0.74 -44.13
N GLN A 823 0.67 -1.48 -44.79
CA GLN A 823 -0.41 -2.22 -44.12
C GLN A 823 0.08 -3.49 -43.41
N HIS A 824 1.28 -3.97 -43.75
CA HIS A 824 1.91 -5.17 -43.20
C HIS A 824 0.96 -6.37 -43.10
N ALA A 825 0.13 -6.56 -44.14
CA ALA A 825 -0.84 -7.63 -44.17
C ALA A 825 -0.20 -8.98 -44.48
N PRO A 826 -0.71 -10.07 -43.89
CA PRO A 826 -0.06 -11.35 -44.05
C PRO A 826 -0.24 -11.83 -45.48
N ALA A 827 0.88 -12.15 -46.12
CA ALA A 827 0.94 -12.52 -47.53
C ALA A 827 0.63 -14.01 -47.71
N ASP A 828 -0.31 -14.31 -48.60
CA ASP A 828 -0.79 -15.68 -48.90
C ASP A 828 -1.08 -16.52 -47.64
N LYS A 829 -1.65 -15.89 -46.61
CA LYS A 829 -1.87 -16.56 -45.32
C LYS A 829 -2.83 -17.74 -45.47
N ALA A 830 -2.54 -18.81 -44.72
CA ALA A 830 -3.40 -19.97 -44.68
C ALA A 830 -4.81 -19.59 -44.21
N VAL A 831 -5.83 -20.03 -44.95
CA VAL A 831 -7.24 -19.89 -44.60
C VAL A 831 -7.97 -21.14 -45.09
N ALA A 832 -8.88 -21.65 -44.29
CA ALA A 832 -9.62 -22.86 -44.63
C ALA A 832 -11.13 -22.65 -44.52
N LEU A 833 -11.87 -23.42 -45.30
CA LEU A 833 -13.30 -23.59 -45.12
C LEU A 833 -13.53 -25.04 -44.68
N ILE A 834 -14.25 -25.19 -43.57
CA ILE A 834 -14.45 -26.45 -42.88
C ILE A 834 -15.95 -26.72 -42.83
N ARG A 835 -16.33 -27.95 -43.18
CA ARG A 835 -17.70 -28.44 -43.05
C ARG A 835 -17.91 -29.04 -41.67
N VAL A 836 -19.05 -28.73 -41.06
CA VAL A 836 -19.47 -29.37 -39.81
C VAL A 836 -20.13 -30.71 -40.16
N ALA A 837 -19.38 -31.79 -40.04
CA ALA A 837 -19.84 -33.13 -40.38
C ALA A 837 -19.25 -34.17 -39.42
N GLN A 838 -20.09 -35.10 -38.96
CA GLN A 838 -19.64 -36.17 -38.07
C GLN A 838 -18.74 -37.14 -38.85
N ASN A 839 -17.46 -37.21 -38.46
CA ASN A 839 -16.49 -38.11 -39.07
C ASN A 839 -15.69 -38.86 -37.97
N ARG A 840 -14.81 -39.80 -38.37
CA ARG A 840 -14.00 -40.60 -37.41
C ARG A 840 -12.99 -39.76 -36.61
N GLN A 841 -12.73 -38.53 -37.02
CA GLN A 841 -11.67 -37.64 -36.54
C GLN A 841 -12.21 -36.39 -35.83
N GLY A 842 -13.54 -36.28 -35.67
CA GLY A 842 -14.23 -35.16 -35.04
C GLY A 842 -15.46 -34.70 -35.83
N ASN A 843 -15.92 -33.48 -35.56
CA ASN A 843 -17.04 -32.84 -36.26
C ASN A 843 -16.57 -31.77 -37.27
N ALA A 844 -15.27 -31.71 -37.56
CA ALA A 844 -14.65 -30.77 -38.47
C ALA A 844 -14.04 -31.52 -39.66
N GLU A 845 -14.50 -31.21 -40.86
CA GLU A 845 -14.01 -31.76 -42.12
C GLU A 845 -13.48 -30.62 -43.01
N PRO A 846 -12.16 -30.41 -43.10
CA PRO A 846 -11.60 -29.42 -44.02
C PRO A 846 -11.98 -29.74 -45.47
N VAL A 847 -12.67 -28.82 -46.15
CA VAL A 847 -13.10 -29.03 -47.54
C VAL A 847 -12.21 -28.29 -48.54
N ILE A 848 -11.64 -27.15 -48.14
CA ILE A 848 -10.64 -26.42 -48.92
C ILE A 848 -9.71 -25.65 -47.98
N ARG A 849 -8.43 -25.58 -48.34
CA ARG A 849 -7.41 -24.74 -47.70
C ARG A 849 -6.67 -23.99 -48.80
N CYS A 850 -6.52 -22.68 -48.63
CA CYS A 850 -5.68 -21.82 -49.47
C CYS A 850 -4.53 -21.26 -48.63
N GLY A 851 -3.42 -20.88 -49.28
CA GLY A 851 -2.16 -20.54 -48.60
C GLY A 851 -1.37 -21.77 -48.15
N LEU A 852 -0.07 -21.62 -47.91
CA LEU A 852 0.85 -22.71 -47.54
C LEU A 852 0.94 -22.90 -46.02
N LEU A 853 1.04 -24.16 -45.57
CA LEU A 853 1.34 -24.48 -44.16
C LEU A 853 2.85 -24.48 -43.88
N ASP A 854 3.65 -24.76 -44.90
CA ASP A 854 5.11 -24.78 -44.84
C ASP A 854 5.67 -24.21 -46.15
N THR A 855 6.85 -23.57 -46.11
CA THR A 855 7.45 -22.92 -47.29
C THR A 855 7.82 -23.90 -48.40
N ASP A 856 8.08 -25.15 -48.05
CA ASP A 856 8.41 -26.23 -48.98
C ASP A 856 7.19 -27.14 -49.27
N GLU A 857 5.99 -26.76 -48.82
CA GLU A 857 4.78 -27.55 -49.02
C GLU A 857 4.38 -27.64 -50.50
N THR A 858 4.18 -28.87 -50.99
CA THR A 858 3.64 -29.10 -52.33
C THR A 858 2.12 -29.21 -52.30
N VAL A 859 1.42 -28.16 -52.68
CA VAL A 859 -0.05 -28.12 -52.69
C VAL A 859 -0.59 -28.36 -54.09
N LYS A 860 -1.62 -29.21 -54.21
CA LYS A 860 -2.37 -29.38 -55.46
C LYS A 860 -3.14 -28.09 -55.75
N ALA A 861 -2.90 -27.48 -56.91
CA ALA A 861 -3.61 -26.28 -57.32
C ALA A 861 -5.14 -26.51 -57.34
N ASP A 862 -5.87 -25.74 -56.53
CA ASP A 862 -7.33 -25.65 -56.59
C ASP A 862 -7.71 -24.28 -57.18
N PRO A 863 -8.59 -24.23 -58.20
CA PRO A 863 -9.04 -22.97 -58.80
C PRO A 863 -9.65 -21.98 -57.79
N LEU A 864 -10.18 -22.44 -56.66
CA LEU A 864 -10.69 -21.57 -55.60
C LEU A 864 -9.59 -20.70 -54.97
N CYS A 865 -8.37 -21.22 -54.90
CA CYS A 865 -7.21 -20.58 -54.26
C CYS A 865 -6.35 -19.77 -55.23
N ALA A 866 -6.52 -19.96 -56.54
CA ALA A 866 -5.76 -19.22 -57.55
C ALA A 866 -6.01 -17.71 -57.40
N ASP A 867 -4.93 -16.93 -57.26
CA ASP A 867 -4.98 -15.47 -57.10
C ASP A 867 -6.01 -15.03 -56.04
N LEU A 868 -6.05 -15.72 -54.90
CA LEU A 868 -6.87 -15.31 -53.77
C LEU A 868 -6.24 -14.05 -53.14
N PRO A 869 -6.97 -12.93 -53.04
CA PRO A 869 -6.38 -11.67 -52.59
C PRO A 869 -6.22 -11.62 -51.06
N ASP A 870 -5.16 -10.96 -50.59
CA ASP A 870 -4.88 -10.81 -49.16
C ASP A 870 -5.53 -9.57 -48.52
N THR A 871 -5.76 -8.52 -49.31
CA THR A 871 -6.29 -7.23 -48.83
C THR A 871 -7.16 -6.58 -49.91
N ALA A 872 -8.08 -5.71 -49.48
CA ALA A 872 -8.79 -4.81 -50.38
C ALA A 872 -7.82 -3.78 -51.01
N LEU A 873 -7.97 -3.50 -52.30
CA LEU A 873 -7.17 -2.46 -52.96
C LEU A 873 -7.50 -1.08 -52.38
N PRO A 874 -6.51 -0.22 -52.08
CA PRO A 874 -6.80 1.13 -51.59
C PRO A 874 -7.63 1.91 -52.63
N GLY A 875 -8.85 2.31 -52.24
CA GLY A 875 -9.80 3.07 -53.06
C GLY A 875 -11.11 2.36 -53.44
N THR A 876 -11.30 1.08 -53.11
CA THR A 876 -12.57 0.38 -53.40
C THR A 876 -13.67 0.59 -52.37
N GLN A 877 -13.38 1.20 -51.21
CA GLN A 877 -14.37 1.44 -50.14
C GLN A 877 -15.19 2.74 -50.33
N GLU A 878 -14.97 3.54 -51.37
CA GLU A 878 -15.71 4.81 -51.59
C GLU A 878 -17.11 4.65 -52.21
N LYS A 879 -17.62 3.43 -52.41
CA LYS A 879 -18.97 3.22 -52.99
C LYS A 879 -19.71 2.07 -52.33
N GLY A 880 -20.23 2.32 -51.13
CA GLY A 880 -21.28 1.53 -50.49
C GLY A 880 -22.42 2.44 -50.09
#